data_AF-A0A6I9V7Z3-F1
#
_entry.id   AF-A0A6I9V7Z3-F1
#
_cell.length_a   1.000
_cell.length_b   1.000
_cell.length_c   1.000
_cell.angle_alpha   90.00
_cell.angle_beta   90.00
_cell.angle_gamma   90.00
#
_symmetry.space_group_name_H-M   'P 1'
#
loop_
_entity.id
_entity.type
_entity.pdbx_description
1 polymer ?
#
loop_
_entity_poly.entity_id
_entity_poly.type
_entity_poly.pdbx_seq_one_letter_code
_entity_poly.pdbx_strand_id
1 'polypeptide(L)'
;MKLTIVLLALVGLVAAASVSSIKKSPVADHVFLEKQKFLLEIVYRVEDPLMFEEYIKLGHTLVYDKALYNHFDQYMEKFYESYKMGALLPRGEFFGALVKTHHKQAYGLFNFFYYAKDWETFQANVAWARIHVNEGMFIYALTLAVIHRDDFKGLVLPSIYEIFPQYFLNSKLIYQAEKFDYNTWSKYSQYEKELLDVYHKTNRYYNQDYFYIKDFKTYQWWRLMGLDEQWYAAEKSFPLRENTYEIVSDDKYVSFMKNINMFWHPVDYTRDIDYYNEHSVLSYFTEDLGWNSYWYYLNMDYAFFLDGETFGLNKDRRGELWLYNVDQILSRYYMERLSHGFGEIDDFSWNHAYEYGYDSELISYNGIGFSTRSNYFERRSYGKYDMLNQIQSAFKRIYDIIDYGYYTTADGHKIDMRKPESIELIGSYTQSNIDTFDKFFFSYWNMLSHMYLADVDYNDFEVYPNVFLNFETMLRDPMWYSFYKKITDVFYRFKYHFTPYTQEELVAHGVQVKDASVSELVTYFDLVDIDVTNLLNDKMVFDDGKFVWDKSLYARQIRLNHKPFHYAVTVESEKAQKVVLRTFYGPKYDEYGRIISLNDNRMNFIELDEFVYELAAGENVIKRSSEEFYWTVKDRTTYTELYHYVMAAFDGKYEYPVEISESHRAFPDRLLLPKGWESGLPVQFVFYITPYDGSIEQPSNIDVTYLSGIGTGLRYVDNKPFGYPFDRPIDLSQFFVPNIYFKDVSIYHNDTLKQYYENYKNYGHFDYNFYNEYYTKYFN
;
A
#
# COMPACT_ATOMS: atom_id res chain seq x y z
N MET A 1 -33.67 -31.58 -29.08
CA MET A 1 -33.92 -31.43 -27.62
C MET A 1 -32.99 -32.27 -26.76
N LYS A 2 -32.92 -33.60 -26.87
CA LYS A 2 -32.05 -34.42 -25.99
C LYS A 2 -30.53 -34.13 -26.16
N LEU A 3 -30.04 -33.91 -27.38
CA LEU A 3 -28.63 -33.54 -27.63
C LEU A 3 -28.27 -32.13 -27.14
N THR A 4 -29.21 -31.19 -27.24
CA THR A 4 -29.03 -29.79 -26.80
C THR A 4 -28.94 -29.68 -25.27
N ILE A 5 -29.69 -30.53 -24.55
CA ILE A 5 -29.64 -30.60 -23.08
C ILE A 5 -28.34 -31.25 -22.61
N VAL A 6 -27.81 -32.24 -23.33
CA VAL A 6 -26.52 -32.86 -23.01
C VAL A 6 -25.36 -31.91 -23.27
N LEU A 7 -25.39 -31.12 -24.35
CA LEU A 7 -24.40 -30.07 -24.62
C LEU A 7 -24.46 -28.93 -23.59
N LEU A 8 -25.65 -28.48 -23.18
CA LEU A 8 -25.80 -27.48 -22.11
C LEU A 8 -25.36 -28.03 -20.74
N ALA A 9 -25.59 -29.31 -20.45
CA ALA A 9 -25.10 -29.95 -19.23
C ALA A 9 -23.58 -30.15 -19.23
N LEU A 10 -22.97 -30.43 -20.39
CA LEU A 10 -21.51 -30.52 -20.55
C LEU A 10 -20.84 -29.14 -20.48
N VAL A 11 -21.42 -28.11 -21.10
CA VAL A 11 -20.97 -26.71 -20.98
C VAL A 11 -21.13 -26.22 -19.54
N GLY A 12 -22.23 -26.59 -18.86
CA GLY A 12 -22.44 -26.31 -17.43
C GLY A 12 -21.47 -27.05 -16.51
N LEU A 13 -21.06 -28.28 -16.84
CA LEU A 13 -20.06 -29.05 -16.08
C LEU A 13 -18.63 -28.55 -16.32
N VAL A 14 -18.30 -28.08 -17.52
CA VAL A 14 -17.00 -27.45 -17.80
C VAL A 14 -16.91 -26.07 -17.14
N ALA A 15 -17.99 -25.29 -17.16
CA ALA A 15 -18.07 -24.02 -16.44
C ALA A 15 -18.04 -24.20 -14.91
N ALA A 16 -18.60 -25.29 -14.37
CA ALA A 16 -18.53 -25.62 -12.95
C ALA A 16 -17.17 -26.23 -12.53
N ALA A 17 -16.46 -26.90 -13.44
CA ALA A 17 -15.10 -27.38 -13.21
C ALA A 17 -14.06 -26.23 -13.26
N SER A 18 -14.38 -25.10 -13.88
CA SER A 18 -13.58 -23.87 -13.85
C SER A 18 -13.91 -22.93 -12.68
N VAL A 19 -14.88 -23.26 -11.83
CA VAL A 19 -15.10 -22.56 -10.55
C VAL A 19 -14.35 -23.35 -9.48
N SER A 20 -13.13 -22.90 -9.19
CA SER A 20 -12.26 -23.50 -8.18
C SER A 20 -12.94 -23.57 -6.82
N SER A 21 -13.04 -24.77 -6.23
CA SER A 21 -13.31 -24.88 -4.79
C SER A 21 -12.09 -24.36 -4.03
N ILE A 22 -12.23 -23.23 -3.34
CA ILE A 22 -11.20 -22.69 -2.45
C ILE A 22 -10.84 -23.79 -1.43
N LYS A 23 -9.58 -24.23 -1.40
CA LYS A 23 -9.09 -25.11 -0.34
C LYS A 23 -9.22 -24.33 0.98
N LYS A 24 -10.03 -24.82 1.91
CA LYS A 24 -10.17 -24.20 3.23
C LYS A 24 -8.79 -24.17 3.91
N SER A 25 -8.32 -22.97 4.27
CA SER A 25 -7.06 -22.78 5.01
C SER A 25 -7.02 -23.65 6.28
N PRO A 26 -5.85 -24.21 6.67
CA PRO A 26 -5.75 -24.93 7.93
C PRO A 26 -6.12 -24.02 9.11
N VAL A 27 -6.72 -24.62 10.14
CA VAL A 27 -7.08 -23.90 11.37
C VAL A 27 -5.84 -23.78 12.25
N ALA A 28 -5.63 -22.60 12.83
CA ALA A 28 -4.51 -22.30 13.71
C ALA A 28 -4.56 -23.17 14.99
N ASP A 29 -3.41 -23.70 15.37
CA ASP A 29 -3.25 -24.38 16.65
C ASP A 29 -2.97 -23.39 17.78
N HIS A 30 -2.96 -23.89 19.03
CA HIS A 30 -2.75 -23.05 20.20
C HIS A 30 -1.37 -22.36 20.19
N VAL A 31 -0.34 -23.01 19.66
CA VAL A 31 1.02 -22.44 19.59
C VAL A 31 1.06 -21.26 18.63
N PHE A 32 0.42 -21.38 17.46
CA PHE A 32 0.27 -20.27 16.52
C PHE A 32 -0.49 -19.10 17.18
N LEU A 33 -1.59 -19.39 17.88
CA LEU A 33 -2.40 -18.36 18.53
C LEU A 33 -1.65 -17.65 19.67
N GLU A 34 -0.80 -18.36 20.42
CA GLU A 34 0.11 -17.74 21.41
C GLU A 34 1.08 -16.76 20.76
N LYS A 35 1.69 -17.15 19.63
CA LYS A 35 2.59 -16.27 18.86
C LYS A 35 1.86 -15.06 18.30
N GLN A 36 0.68 -15.26 17.71
CA GLN A 36 -0.13 -14.19 17.16
C GLN A 36 -0.60 -13.23 18.27
N LYS A 37 -1.07 -13.74 19.41
CA LYS A 37 -1.43 -12.94 20.59
C LYS A 37 -0.25 -12.08 21.05
N PHE A 38 0.94 -12.67 21.18
CA PHE A 38 2.15 -11.94 21.57
C PHE A 38 2.46 -10.79 20.60
N LEU A 39 2.43 -11.05 19.29
CA LEU A 39 2.74 -10.05 18.26
C LEU A 39 1.74 -8.88 18.26
N LEU A 40 0.46 -9.15 18.51
CA LEU A 40 -0.54 -8.10 18.67
C LEU A 40 -0.25 -7.29 19.94
N GLU A 41 -0.22 -7.94 21.10
CA GLU A 41 -0.09 -7.24 22.38
C GLU A 41 1.21 -6.44 22.52
N ILE A 42 2.33 -6.89 21.92
CA ILE A 42 3.61 -6.19 22.03
C ILE A 42 3.66 -4.87 21.25
N VAL A 43 2.86 -4.74 20.18
CA VAL A 43 2.76 -3.50 19.37
C VAL A 43 1.60 -2.61 19.78
N TYR A 44 0.74 -3.06 20.71
CA TYR A 44 -0.33 -2.23 21.24
C TYR A 44 0.24 -1.00 21.98
N ARG A 45 -0.20 0.19 21.56
CA ARG A 45 0.18 1.50 22.12
C ARG A 45 1.69 1.59 22.37
N VAL A 46 2.47 1.42 21.30
CA VAL A 46 3.95 1.28 21.36
C VAL A 46 4.66 2.47 22.05
N GLU A 47 4.03 3.65 22.01
CA GLU A 47 4.48 4.89 22.64
C GLU A 47 4.34 4.89 24.16
N ASP A 48 3.39 4.11 24.69
CA ASP A 48 3.23 3.95 26.13
C ASP A 48 4.26 2.96 26.70
N PRO A 49 4.53 3.03 28.01
CA PRO A 49 5.23 1.97 28.71
C PRO A 49 4.56 0.61 28.47
N LEU A 50 5.36 -0.44 28.30
CA LEU A 50 4.83 -1.80 28.19
C LEU A 50 4.10 -2.17 29.50
N MET A 51 2.80 -2.49 29.41
CA MET A 51 1.96 -2.80 30.58
C MET A 51 1.70 -4.29 30.81
N PHE A 52 2.11 -5.15 29.86
CA PHE A 52 1.92 -6.60 29.95
C PHE A 52 2.98 -7.24 30.86
N GLU A 53 2.60 -7.62 32.07
CA GLU A 53 3.52 -8.13 33.10
C GLU A 53 4.38 -9.32 32.63
N GLU A 54 3.79 -10.24 31.86
CA GLU A 54 4.49 -11.38 31.27
C GLU A 54 5.64 -10.95 30.35
N TYR A 55 5.42 -9.95 29.50
CA TYR A 55 6.42 -9.47 28.56
C TYR A 55 7.46 -8.57 29.23
N ILE A 56 7.08 -7.81 30.26
CA ILE A 56 8.03 -7.04 31.09
C ILE A 56 9.07 -7.98 31.71
N LYS A 57 8.65 -9.14 32.23
CA LYS A 57 9.56 -10.14 32.82
C LYS A 57 10.55 -10.71 31.80
N LEU A 58 10.15 -10.83 30.54
CA LEU A 58 11.04 -11.29 29.46
C LEU A 58 12.02 -10.20 29.01
N GLY A 59 11.60 -8.94 29.01
CA GLY A 59 12.35 -7.82 28.42
C GLY A 59 13.47 -7.21 29.27
N HIS A 60 13.91 -7.87 30.35
CA HIS A 60 14.94 -7.30 31.24
C HIS A 60 16.35 -7.27 30.62
N THR A 61 16.69 -8.20 29.73
CA THR A 61 18.05 -8.32 29.18
C THR A 61 18.02 -8.81 27.74
N LEU A 62 18.75 -8.13 26.86
CA LEU A 62 18.95 -8.58 25.49
C LEU A 62 19.78 -9.86 25.48
N VAL A 63 19.31 -10.90 24.78
CA VAL A 63 20.03 -12.17 24.68
C VAL A 63 21.27 -11.97 23.81
N TYR A 64 22.46 -12.04 24.40
CA TYR A 64 23.73 -11.84 23.66
C TYR A 64 24.54 -13.13 23.48
N ASP A 65 24.03 -14.27 23.93
CA ASP A 65 24.70 -15.56 23.69
C ASP A 65 24.67 -15.90 22.20
N LYS A 66 25.84 -15.81 21.56
CA LYS A 66 26.02 -16.09 20.13
C LYS A 66 25.57 -17.50 19.74
N ALA A 67 25.56 -18.46 20.67
CA ALA A 67 25.12 -19.83 20.41
C ALA A 67 23.61 -19.94 20.11
N LEU A 68 22.80 -18.95 20.51
CA LEU A 68 21.35 -18.91 20.30
C LEU A 68 20.94 -18.30 18.95
N TYR A 69 21.92 -17.97 18.10
CA TYR A 69 21.69 -17.38 16.79
C TYR A 69 22.22 -18.26 15.65
N ASN A 70 21.48 -18.35 14.55
CA ASN A 70 21.91 -19.04 13.33
C ASN A 70 23.09 -18.33 12.67
N HIS A 71 23.13 -17.00 12.79
CA HIS A 71 24.19 -16.14 12.32
C HIS A 71 24.39 -15.01 13.34
N PHE A 72 25.63 -14.55 13.51
CA PHE A 72 25.95 -13.44 14.40
C PHE A 72 27.00 -12.55 13.76
N ASP A 73 26.62 -11.32 13.41
CA ASP A 73 27.43 -10.44 12.57
C ASP A 73 27.90 -9.15 13.29
N GLN A 74 28.67 -8.34 12.55
CA GLN A 74 29.18 -7.07 13.05
C GLN A 74 28.08 -6.03 13.32
N TYR A 75 26.88 -6.15 12.72
CA TYR A 75 25.78 -5.22 12.95
C TYR A 75 25.12 -5.51 14.29
N MET A 76 24.96 -6.79 14.65
CA MET A 76 24.54 -7.24 15.98
C MET A 76 25.56 -6.83 17.05
N GLU A 77 26.85 -7.01 16.79
CA GLU A 77 27.91 -6.56 17.71
C GLU A 77 27.86 -5.06 17.96
N LYS A 78 27.82 -4.25 16.89
CA LYS A 78 27.77 -2.78 16.99
C LYS A 78 26.49 -2.30 17.66
N PHE A 79 25.34 -2.92 17.38
CA PHE A 79 24.09 -2.58 18.05
C PHE A 79 24.18 -2.83 19.57
N TYR A 80 24.70 -4.00 19.97
CA TYR A 80 24.89 -4.32 21.38
C TYR A 80 25.91 -3.41 22.07
N GLU A 81 26.98 -3.01 21.38
CA GLU A 81 27.94 -2.03 21.88
C GLU A 81 27.31 -0.66 22.06
N SER A 82 26.55 -0.17 21.06
CA SER A 82 25.79 1.08 21.15
C SER A 82 24.82 1.05 22.33
N TYR A 83 24.12 -0.06 22.55
CA TYR A 83 23.27 -0.25 23.73
C TYR A 83 24.05 -0.09 25.05
N LYS A 84 25.15 -0.83 25.23
CA LYS A 84 25.98 -0.76 26.44
C LYS A 84 26.53 0.65 26.70
N MET A 85 26.79 1.41 25.64
CA MET A 85 27.29 2.77 25.71
C MET A 85 26.20 3.83 25.91
N GLY A 86 24.91 3.45 25.91
CA GLY A 86 23.80 4.40 25.95
C GLY A 86 23.68 5.26 24.68
N ALA A 87 24.12 4.71 23.54
CA ALA A 87 24.21 5.40 22.24
C ALA A 87 23.19 4.89 21.21
N LEU A 88 22.15 4.18 21.65
CA LEU A 88 20.99 3.91 20.79
C LEU A 88 20.16 5.18 20.60
N LEU A 89 19.43 5.28 19.49
CA LEU A 89 18.45 6.35 19.29
C LEU A 89 17.50 6.36 20.49
N PRO A 90 17.38 7.46 21.24
CA PRO A 90 16.54 7.49 22.41
C PRO A 90 15.08 7.20 22.09
N ARG A 91 14.36 6.63 23.06
CA ARG A 91 12.90 6.51 22.99
C ARG A 91 12.26 7.88 22.96
N GLY A 92 11.16 8.01 22.23
CA GLY A 92 10.49 9.29 22.00
C GLY A 92 11.19 10.23 21.01
N GLU A 93 12.33 9.84 20.43
CA GLU A 93 12.91 10.60 19.31
C GLU A 93 12.35 10.12 17.96
N PHE A 94 12.40 10.98 16.94
CA PHE A 94 11.91 10.61 15.61
C PHE A 94 12.84 9.59 14.93
N PHE A 95 12.27 8.47 14.47
CA PHE A 95 13.00 7.48 13.69
C PHE A 95 12.71 7.60 12.20
N GLY A 96 13.71 8.05 11.45
CA GLY A 96 13.76 7.92 9.99
C GLY A 96 14.41 6.60 9.52
N ALA A 97 13.65 5.74 8.84
CA ALA A 97 14.17 4.52 8.22
C ALA A 97 15.25 4.79 7.16
N LEU A 98 15.20 5.97 6.53
CA LEU A 98 16.18 6.45 5.55
C LEU A 98 17.23 7.39 6.14
N VAL A 99 17.37 7.44 7.46
CA VAL A 99 18.47 8.13 8.13
C VAL A 99 19.60 7.14 8.36
N LYS A 100 20.79 7.40 7.79
CA LYS A 100 21.92 6.45 7.78
C LYS A 100 22.31 5.91 9.17
N THR A 101 22.30 6.76 10.19
CA THR A 101 22.67 6.39 11.57
C THR A 101 21.60 5.50 12.21
N HIS A 102 20.32 5.85 12.04
CA HIS A 102 19.17 5.09 12.53
C HIS A 102 19.06 3.73 11.84
N HIS A 103 19.16 3.72 10.51
CA HIS A 103 19.11 2.53 9.67
C HIS A 103 20.12 1.46 10.12
N LYS A 104 21.36 1.86 10.44
CA LYS A 104 22.38 0.93 10.93
C LYS A 104 21.99 0.24 12.25
N GLN A 105 21.34 0.98 13.16
CA GLN A 105 20.86 0.41 14.41
C GLN A 105 19.66 -0.51 14.17
N ALA A 106 18.72 -0.08 13.32
CA ALA A 106 17.58 -0.88 12.92
C ALA A 106 17.99 -2.21 12.27
N TYR A 107 19.03 -2.20 11.42
CA TYR A 107 19.58 -3.42 10.82
C TYR A 107 20.16 -4.36 11.90
N GLY A 108 20.96 -3.84 12.83
CA GLY A 108 21.47 -4.65 13.94
C GLY A 108 20.35 -5.27 14.79
N LEU A 109 19.30 -4.50 15.09
CA LEU A 109 18.13 -4.99 15.83
C LEU A 109 17.36 -6.06 15.04
N PHE A 110 17.11 -5.82 13.75
CA PHE A 110 16.48 -6.80 12.87
C PHE A 110 17.25 -8.13 12.89
N ASN A 111 18.58 -8.11 12.86
CA ASN A 111 19.39 -9.33 12.90
C ASN A 111 19.24 -10.10 14.22
N PHE A 112 19.06 -9.41 15.36
CA PHE A 112 18.72 -10.06 16.64
C PHE A 112 17.35 -10.77 16.61
N PHE A 113 16.40 -10.28 15.83
CA PHE A 113 15.10 -10.92 15.67
C PHE A 113 15.15 -12.04 14.62
N TYR A 114 15.74 -11.77 13.46
CA TYR A 114 15.76 -12.68 12.33
C TYR A 114 16.60 -13.93 12.61
N TYR A 115 17.79 -13.78 13.18
CA TYR A 115 18.69 -14.91 13.38
C TYR A 115 18.45 -15.71 14.66
N ALA A 116 17.51 -15.33 15.52
CA ALA A 116 17.16 -16.09 16.71
C ALA A 116 16.72 -17.51 16.35
N LYS A 117 17.35 -18.53 16.94
CA LYS A 117 17.14 -19.96 16.60
C LYS A 117 15.76 -20.49 16.97
N ASP A 118 15.18 -19.93 18.03
CA ASP A 118 13.96 -20.40 18.64
C ASP A 118 13.04 -19.23 19.02
N TRP A 119 11.79 -19.57 19.31
CA TRP A 119 10.76 -18.60 19.66
C TRP A 119 11.09 -17.89 20.96
N GLU A 120 11.65 -18.59 21.95
CA GLU A 120 11.99 -18.05 23.26
C GLU A 120 13.03 -16.94 23.17
N THR A 121 14.09 -17.14 22.39
CA THR A 121 15.13 -16.13 22.14
C THR A 121 14.53 -14.93 21.39
N PHE A 122 13.72 -15.18 20.36
CA PHE A 122 13.03 -14.12 19.62
C PHE A 122 12.13 -13.30 20.55
N GLN A 123 11.26 -13.97 21.33
CA GLN A 123 10.29 -13.34 22.21
C GLN A 123 10.97 -12.48 23.27
N ALA A 124 12.04 -12.99 23.88
CA ALA A 124 12.83 -12.24 24.86
C ALA A 124 13.47 -10.98 24.25
N ASN A 125 14.05 -11.10 23.05
CA ASN A 125 14.64 -9.96 22.34
C ASN A 125 13.60 -8.91 21.95
N VAL A 126 12.44 -9.33 21.47
CA VAL A 126 11.34 -8.43 21.09
C VAL A 126 10.79 -7.71 22.32
N ALA A 127 10.57 -8.44 23.42
CA ALA A 127 10.13 -7.84 24.68
C ALA A 127 11.15 -6.85 25.24
N TRP A 128 12.44 -7.16 25.13
CA TRP A 128 13.52 -6.24 25.50
C TRP A 128 13.49 -4.99 24.60
N ALA A 129 13.40 -5.16 23.29
CA ALA A 129 13.40 -4.04 22.36
C ALA A 129 12.19 -3.11 22.57
N ARG A 130 11.02 -3.67 22.87
CA ARG A 130 9.81 -2.91 23.21
C ARG A 130 9.96 -2.00 24.42
N ILE A 131 10.88 -2.31 25.34
CA ILE A 131 11.16 -1.53 26.55
C ILE A 131 12.31 -0.54 26.33
N HIS A 132 13.37 -0.95 25.61
CA HIS A 132 14.66 -0.24 25.60
C HIS A 132 14.98 0.49 24.29
N VAL A 133 14.29 0.18 23.20
CA VAL A 133 14.55 0.74 21.87
C VAL A 133 13.48 1.74 21.50
N ASN A 134 13.88 2.75 20.70
CA ASN A 134 12.98 3.67 20.01
C ASN A 134 11.80 2.97 19.31
N GLU A 135 10.62 3.57 19.40
CA GLU A 135 9.33 3.05 18.96
C GLU A 135 9.32 2.73 17.46
N GLY A 136 9.69 3.69 16.62
CA GLY A 136 9.74 3.51 15.17
C GLY A 136 10.78 2.47 14.75
N MET A 137 11.96 2.47 15.38
CA MET A 137 13.01 1.49 15.11
C MET A 137 12.58 0.06 15.49
N PHE A 138 11.89 -0.08 16.62
CA PHE A 138 11.36 -1.35 17.10
C PHE A 138 10.33 -1.92 16.12
N ILE A 139 9.33 -1.12 15.74
CA ILE A 139 8.30 -1.56 14.79
C ILE A 139 8.91 -1.90 13.44
N TYR A 140 9.82 -1.07 12.92
CA TYR A 140 10.51 -1.33 11.66
C TYR A 140 11.25 -2.68 11.66
N ALA A 141 12.04 -2.96 12.70
CA ALA A 141 12.77 -4.22 12.81
C ALA A 141 11.84 -5.44 13.03
N LEU A 142 10.78 -5.28 13.82
CA LEU A 142 9.81 -6.34 14.07
C LEU A 142 9.01 -6.67 12.80
N THR A 143 8.55 -5.68 12.05
CA THR A 143 7.84 -5.87 10.77
C THR A 143 8.71 -6.65 9.79
N LEU A 144 9.98 -6.29 9.64
CA LEU A 144 10.91 -7.04 8.80
C LEU A 144 11.09 -8.48 9.27
N ALA A 145 11.23 -8.71 10.58
CA ALA A 145 11.37 -10.06 11.11
C ALA A 145 10.12 -10.90 10.85
N VAL A 146 8.92 -10.32 11.01
CA VAL A 146 7.66 -11.02 10.76
C VAL A 146 7.46 -11.37 9.30
N ILE A 147 7.86 -10.48 8.39
CA ILE A 147 7.76 -10.71 6.95
C ILE A 147 8.74 -11.79 6.47
N HIS A 148 9.97 -11.79 6.98
CA HIS A 148 11.07 -12.56 6.37
C HIS A 148 11.37 -13.89 7.07
N ARG A 149 10.88 -14.14 8.29
CA ARG A 149 11.14 -15.41 8.98
C ARG A 149 10.24 -16.54 8.46
N ASP A 150 10.86 -17.60 7.96
CA ASP A 150 10.15 -18.79 7.44
C ASP A 150 9.20 -19.42 8.48
N ASP A 151 9.58 -19.43 9.75
CA ASP A 151 8.79 -20.02 10.84
C ASP A 151 7.59 -19.16 11.27
N PHE A 152 7.42 -17.98 10.66
CA PHE A 152 6.35 -17.02 10.97
C PHE A 152 5.29 -16.95 9.87
N LYS A 153 5.34 -17.84 8.88
CA LYS A 153 4.33 -17.91 7.81
C LYS A 153 2.90 -17.94 8.40
N GLY A 154 2.09 -16.97 8.01
CA GLY A 154 0.70 -16.79 8.47
C GLY A 154 0.54 -15.84 9.66
N LEU A 155 1.60 -15.57 10.43
CA LEU A 155 1.57 -14.55 11.47
C LEU A 155 1.53 -13.15 10.82
N VAL A 156 0.78 -12.25 11.43
CA VAL A 156 0.60 -10.88 10.92
C VAL A 156 0.76 -9.85 12.02
N LEU A 157 1.25 -8.67 11.65
CA LEU A 157 1.12 -7.46 12.46
C LEU A 157 -0.12 -6.68 12.00
N PRO A 158 -0.69 -5.82 12.86
CA PRO A 158 -1.69 -4.86 12.45
C PRO A 158 -1.17 -3.96 11.32
N SER A 159 -2.08 -3.32 10.59
CA SER A 159 -1.66 -2.42 9.53
C SER A 159 -0.80 -1.28 10.09
N ILE A 160 0.25 -0.88 9.38
CA ILE A 160 1.17 0.17 9.84
C ILE A 160 0.46 1.49 10.20
N TYR A 161 -0.63 1.82 9.51
CA TYR A 161 -1.44 3.00 9.79
C TYR A 161 -2.35 2.87 11.02
N GLU A 162 -2.53 1.67 11.56
CA GLU A 162 -3.19 1.43 12.85
C GLU A 162 -2.15 1.40 13.99
N ILE A 163 -0.90 1.02 13.71
CA ILE A 163 0.22 1.10 14.67
C ILE A 163 0.67 2.55 14.88
N PHE A 164 0.91 3.29 13.80
CA PHE A 164 1.28 4.71 13.81
C PHE A 164 0.29 5.58 13.03
N PRO A 165 -0.94 5.80 13.54
CA PRO A 165 -1.92 6.67 12.87
C PRO A 165 -1.40 8.09 12.60
N GLN A 166 -0.46 8.58 13.40
CA GLN A 166 0.13 9.92 13.30
C GLN A 166 0.88 10.15 11.98
N TYR A 167 1.33 9.08 11.31
CA TYR A 167 1.99 9.18 10.00
C TYR A 167 1.00 9.16 8.83
N PHE A 168 -0.28 8.90 9.09
CA PHE A 168 -1.29 8.72 8.06
C PHE A 168 -2.45 9.72 8.16
N LEU A 169 -2.67 10.32 9.32
CA LEU A 169 -3.82 11.19 9.57
C LEU A 169 -3.35 12.54 10.10
N ASN A 170 -4.07 13.60 9.74
CA ASN A 170 -3.69 14.96 10.09
C ASN A 170 -3.65 15.18 11.61
N SER A 171 -2.84 16.14 12.04
CA SER A 171 -2.64 16.46 13.45
C SER A 171 -3.92 16.89 14.18
N LYS A 172 -4.91 17.47 13.50
CA LYS A 172 -6.22 17.82 14.11
C LYS A 172 -6.85 16.57 14.74
N LEU A 173 -6.90 15.46 14.01
CA LEU A 173 -7.43 14.21 14.55
C LEU A 173 -6.57 13.70 15.72
N ILE A 174 -5.24 13.69 15.57
CA ILE A 174 -4.35 13.15 16.61
C ILE A 174 -4.55 13.89 17.93
N TYR A 175 -4.58 15.23 17.92
CA TYR A 175 -4.88 16.02 19.11
C TYR A 175 -6.28 15.79 19.69
N GLN A 176 -7.27 15.47 18.85
CA GLN A 176 -8.61 15.13 19.34
C GLN A 176 -8.66 13.74 19.97
N ALA A 177 -7.90 12.78 19.46
CA ALA A 177 -7.78 11.43 20.02
C ALA A 177 -7.06 11.47 21.38
N GLU A 178 -5.96 12.22 21.49
CA GLU A 178 -5.22 12.40 22.75
C GLU A 178 -6.07 13.08 23.84
N LYS A 179 -7.03 13.94 23.47
CA LYS A 179 -7.97 14.59 24.41
C LYS A 179 -9.16 13.72 24.75
N PHE A 180 -9.38 12.61 24.05
CA PHE A 180 -10.53 11.76 24.28
C PHE A 180 -10.37 11.00 25.60
N ASP A 181 -11.20 11.35 26.58
CA ASP A 181 -11.42 10.58 27.80
C ASP A 181 -12.88 10.16 27.86
N TYR A 182 -13.15 8.86 27.91
CA TYR A 182 -14.51 8.32 27.86
C TYR A 182 -15.40 8.84 28.99
N ASN A 183 -14.88 8.93 30.22
CA ASN A 183 -15.65 9.39 31.36
C ASN A 183 -16.07 10.86 31.24
N THR A 184 -15.15 11.67 30.71
CA THR A 184 -15.39 13.09 30.40
C THR A 184 -16.36 13.21 29.25
N TRP A 185 -16.10 12.55 28.11
CA TRP A 185 -16.99 12.54 26.95
C TRP A 185 -18.42 12.13 27.34
N SER A 186 -18.58 11.01 28.05
CA SER A 186 -19.89 10.50 28.47
C SER A 186 -20.65 11.50 29.37
N LYS A 187 -19.96 12.20 30.28
CA LYS A 187 -20.57 13.23 31.12
C LYS A 187 -20.92 14.48 30.32
N TYR A 188 -20.02 14.93 29.44
CA TYR A 188 -20.25 16.10 28.60
C TYR A 188 -21.44 15.87 27.66
N SER A 189 -21.56 14.71 27.02
CA SER A 189 -22.73 14.39 26.19
C SER A 189 -24.05 14.37 27.00
N GLN A 190 -24.02 13.97 28.28
CA GLN A 190 -25.19 14.08 29.16
C GLN A 190 -25.55 15.54 29.46
N TYR A 191 -24.56 16.37 29.83
CA TYR A 191 -24.78 17.79 30.14
C TYR A 191 -25.12 18.62 28.91
N GLU A 192 -24.53 18.34 27.75
CA GLU A 192 -24.83 19.02 26.49
C GLU A 192 -26.28 18.76 26.09
N LYS A 193 -26.77 17.54 26.23
CA LYS A 193 -28.19 17.22 26.02
C LYS A 193 -29.09 18.05 26.93
N GLU A 194 -28.75 18.18 28.21
CA GLU A 194 -29.48 19.03 29.16
C GLU A 194 -29.38 20.53 28.82
N LEU A 195 -28.22 21.00 28.34
CA LEU A 195 -27.96 22.39 27.97
C LEU A 195 -28.69 22.79 26.67
N LEU A 196 -28.61 21.94 25.63
CA LEU A 196 -29.31 22.10 24.36
C LEU A 196 -30.84 22.09 24.57
N ASP A 197 -31.36 21.24 25.47
CA ASP A 197 -32.78 21.26 25.85
C ASP A 197 -33.22 22.61 26.47
N VAL A 198 -32.30 23.35 27.11
CA VAL A 198 -32.54 24.70 27.64
C VAL A 198 -32.44 25.76 26.54
N TYR A 199 -31.39 25.69 25.69
CA TYR A 199 -31.17 26.63 24.58
C TYR A 199 -32.25 26.54 23.49
N HIS A 200 -32.65 25.34 23.07
CA HIS A 200 -33.65 25.14 22.01
C HIS A 200 -35.08 25.49 22.46
N LYS A 201 -35.38 25.52 23.76
CA LYS A 201 -36.69 25.97 24.28
C LYS A 201 -36.83 27.50 24.34
N THR A 202 -35.76 28.27 24.19
CA THR A 202 -35.78 29.72 24.45
C THR A 202 -35.26 30.60 23.33
N ASN A 203 -34.60 30.07 22.29
CA ASN A 203 -33.91 30.93 21.32
C ASN A 203 -34.64 31.07 19.96
N ARG A 204 -35.08 32.30 19.63
CA ARG A 204 -35.68 32.70 18.34
C ARG A 204 -34.66 33.05 17.24
N TYR A 205 -33.35 32.88 17.51
CA TYR A 205 -32.28 33.47 16.70
C TYR A 205 -31.38 32.49 15.93
N TYR A 206 -31.63 31.18 15.97
CA TYR A 206 -31.00 30.25 15.02
C TYR A 206 -31.70 30.35 13.66
N ASN A 207 -31.44 31.44 12.95
CA ASN A 207 -31.83 31.58 11.55
C ASN A 207 -30.75 32.25 10.70
N GLN A 208 -29.51 32.26 11.17
CA GLN A 208 -28.36 32.73 10.40
C GLN A 208 -27.12 32.00 10.88
N ASP A 209 -26.59 31.09 10.06
CA ASP A 209 -25.15 30.89 9.97
C ASP A 209 -24.82 30.62 8.50
N TYR A 210 -24.19 31.62 7.89
CA TYR A 210 -23.80 31.64 6.50
C TYR A 210 -22.52 30.82 6.34
N PHE A 211 -22.64 29.60 5.81
CA PHE A 211 -21.51 28.78 5.41
C PHE A 211 -20.90 29.36 4.12
N TYR A 212 -19.57 29.52 4.06
CA TYR A 212 -18.87 30.02 2.87
C TYR A 212 -18.81 28.91 1.81
N ILE A 213 -19.88 28.76 1.03
CA ILE A 213 -20.12 27.63 0.09
C ILE A 213 -19.09 27.51 -1.04
N LYS A 214 -18.26 28.53 -1.32
CA LYS A 214 -17.38 28.48 -2.50
C LYS A 214 -16.29 27.41 -2.45
N ASP A 215 -15.91 26.96 -1.26
CA ASP A 215 -14.83 25.99 -1.08
C ASP A 215 -15.32 24.62 -0.66
N PHE A 216 -16.65 24.44 -0.51
CA PHE A 216 -17.22 23.15 -0.14
C PHE A 216 -16.92 22.10 -1.20
N LYS A 217 -16.39 20.97 -0.75
CA LYS A 217 -16.13 19.81 -1.57
C LYS A 217 -17.08 18.70 -1.17
N THR A 218 -17.66 18.02 -2.15
CA THR A 218 -18.72 17.02 -1.98
C THR A 218 -18.43 15.97 -0.91
N TYR A 219 -17.15 15.68 -0.77
CA TYR A 219 -16.63 14.69 0.14
C TYR A 219 -16.47 15.23 1.58
N GLN A 220 -16.45 16.54 1.84
CA GLN A 220 -16.45 17.16 3.19
C GLN A 220 -17.85 17.37 3.79
N TRP A 221 -18.87 16.62 3.33
CA TRP A 221 -20.27 16.82 3.69
C TRP A 221 -20.51 16.84 5.22
N TRP A 222 -19.72 16.12 6.01
CA TRP A 222 -19.84 16.13 7.47
C TRP A 222 -19.53 17.51 8.09
N ARG A 223 -18.65 18.32 7.48
CA ARG A 223 -18.40 19.72 7.89
C ARG A 223 -19.67 20.56 7.69
N LEU A 224 -20.32 20.38 6.53
CA LEU A 224 -21.61 21.01 6.29
C LEU A 224 -22.64 20.55 7.31
N MET A 225 -22.54 19.34 7.83
CA MET A 225 -23.45 18.80 8.84
C MET A 225 -23.11 19.20 10.27
N GLY A 226 -22.04 19.98 10.50
CA GLY A 226 -21.56 20.33 11.84
C GLY A 226 -21.05 19.11 12.62
N LEU A 227 -20.60 18.07 11.92
CA LEU A 227 -20.16 16.82 12.54
C LEU A 227 -18.65 16.80 12.84
N ASP A 228 -17.87 17.79 12.42
CA ASP A 228 -16.40 17.79 12.49
C ASP A 228 -15.79 18.25 13.82
N GLU A 229 -16.63 18.47 14.83
CA GLU A 229 -16.22 19.13 16.08
C GLU A 229 -16.01 18.17 17.26
N GLN A 230 -16.49 16.92 17.18
CA GLN A 230 -16.48 16.01 18.33
C GLN A 230 -16.40 14.54 17.94
N TRP A 231 -16.12 13.71 18.95
CA TRP A 231 -16.24 12.25 18.87
C TRP A 231 -17.70 11.83 19.00
N TYR A 232 -18.09 10.82 18.23
CA TYR A 232 -19.43 10.22 18.27
C TYR A 232 -19.33 8.78 18.72
N ALA A 233 -20.23 8.34 19.59
CA ALA A 233 -20.44 6.91 19.79
C ALA A 233 -20.94 6.30 18.47
N ALA A 234 -20.33 5.19 18.07
CA ALA A 234 -20.85 4.40 16.97
C ALA A 234 -22.21 3.83 17.40
N GLU A 235 -23.23 4.05 16.57
CA GLU A 235 -24.56 3.50 16.83
C GLU A 235 -24.61 1.97 16.66
N LYS A 236 -23.59 1.41 16.01
CA LYS A 236 -23.42 -0.01 15.76
C LYS A 236 -22.02 -0.45 16.17
N SER A 237 -21.91 -1.70 16.63
CA SER A 237 -20.65 -2.30 17.06
C SER A 237 -19.85 -2.89 15.89
N PHE A 238 -19.68 -2.14 14.78
CA PHE A 238 -18.80 -2.52 13.68
C PHE A 238 -18.30 -1.31 12.88
N PRO A 239 -17.07 -1.33 12.33
CA PRO A 239 -16.51 -0.24 11.54
C PRO A 239 -17.07 -0.26 10.12
N LEU A 240 -17.21 0.92 9.51
CA LEU A 240 -17.54 1.06 8.09
C LEU A 240 -16.31 0.83 7.21
N ARG A 241 -16.45 0.02 6.15
CA ARG A 241 -15.45 -0.28 5.11
C ARG A 241 -16.08 -1.05 3.94
N GLU A 242 -15.33 -1.24 2.86
CA GLU A 242 -15.92 -1.78 1.61
C GLU A 242 -16.50 -3.20 1.68
N ASN A 243 -15.99 -4.05 2.58
CA ASN A 243 -16.48 -5.42 2.80
C ASN A 243 -17.38 -5.54 4.05
N THR A 244 -17.84 -4.43 4.64
CA THR A 244 -18.63 -4.44 5.89
C THR A 244 -19.83 -5.37 5.82
N TYR A 245 -20.54 -5.39 4.69
CA TYR A 245 -21.73 -6.20 4.51
C TYR A 245 -21.47 -7.70 4.62
N GLU A 246 -20.31 -8.17 4.14
CA GLU A 246 -19.89 -9.57 4.24
C GLU A 246 -19.69 -9.92 5.72
N ILE A 247 -19.00 -9.04 6.46
CA ILE A 247 -18.56 -9.27 7.83
C ILE A 247 -19.72 -9.19 8.84
N VAL A 248 -20.61 -8.19 8.71
CA VAL A 248 -21.75 -8.03 9.62
C VAL A 248 -22.84 -9.08 9.42
N SER A 249 -22.77 -9.84 8.32
CA SER A 249 -23.64 -11.00 8.09
C SER A 249 -23.19 -12.25 8.86
N ASP A 250 -21.98 -12.27 9.42
CA ASP A 250 -21.48 -13.35 10.27
C ASP A 250 -21.90 -13.14 11.74
N ASP A 251 -22.77 -14.02 12.23
CA ASP A 251 -23.22 -14.02 13.63
C ASP A 251 -22.05 -14.11 14.63
N LYS A 252 -20.95 -14.78 14.27
CA LYS A 252 -19.76 -14.89 15.14
C LYS A 252 -19.09 -13.54 15.28
N TYR A 253 -18.86 -12.84 14.18
CA TYR A 253 -18.31 -11.49 14.19
C TYR A 253 -19.14 -10.56 15.08
N VAL A 254 -20.45 -10.50 14.85
CA VAL A 254 -21.38 -9.67 15.64
C VAL A 254 -21.27 -10.01 17.12
N SER A 255 -21.13 -11.30 17.45
CA SER A 255 -21.00 -11.75 18.84
C SER A 255 -19.72 -11.28 19.53
N PHE A 256 -18.61 -11.14 18.78
CA PHE A 256 -17.30 -10.73 19.30
C PHE A 256 -17.22 -9.22 19.46
N MET A 257 -17.85 -8.46 18.56
CA MET A 257 -17.77 -6.99 18.58
C MET A 257 -18.83 -6.32 19.47
N LYS A 258 -19.95 -7.00 19.79
CA LYS A 258 -21.12 -6.40 20.49
C LYS A 258 -20.83 -5.65 21.81
N ASN A 259 -19.76 -6.00 22.50
CA ASN A 259 -19.43 -5.45 23.83
C ASN A 259 -18.36 -4.35 23.77
N ILE A 260 -17.90 -3.98 22.57
CA ILE A 260 -16.89 -2.95 22.37
C ILE A 260 -17.60 -1.61 22.21
N ASN A 261 -17.25 -0.64 23.06
CA ASN A 261 -17.71 0.73 22.90
C ASN A 261 -16.86 1.40 21.81
N MET A 262 -17.46 1.60 20.65
CA MET A 262 -16.78 2.18 19.50
C MET A 262 -17.10 3.67 19.39
N PHE A 263 -16.09 4.47 19.10
CA PHE A 263 -16.23 5.91 18.86
C PHE A 263 -15.60 6.26 17.54
N TRP A 264 -16.14 7.25 16.85
CA TRP A 264 -15.57 7.74 15.60
C TRP A 264 -15.49 9.26 15.57
N HIS A 265 -14.48 9.78 14.88
CA HIS A 265 -14.31 11.20 14.59
C HIS A 265 -14.07 11.36 13.08
N PRO A 266 -14.79 12.25 12.37
CA PRO A 266 -14.51 12.48 10.96
C PRO A 266 -13.11 13.07 10.77
N VAL A 267 -12.40 12.64 9.73
CA VAL A 267 -11.09 13.15 9.35
C VAL A 267 -11.09 13.54 7.88
N ASP A 268 -10.37 14.61 7.57
CA ASP A 268 -10.24 15.15 6.23
C ASP A 268 -8.81 15.03 5.71
N TYR A 269 -8.66 15.18 4.40
CA TYR A 269 -7.36 15.28 3.74
C TYR A 269 -6.76 16.69 3.87
N THR A 270 -5.45 16.85 3.66
CA THR A 270 -4.78 18.16 3.75
C THR A 270 -5.03 19.03 2.51
N ARG A 271 -6.26 19.55 2.38
CA ARG A 271 -6.69 20.32 1.19
C ARG A 271 -6.74 21.82 1.38
N ASP A 272 -6.78 22.29 2.62
CA ASP A 272 -6.85 23.70 2.98
C ASP A 272 -5.47 24.42 2.81
N ILE A 273 -4.55 23.77 2.08
CA ILE A 273 -3.15 24.17 1.80
C ILE A 273 -2.90 24.40 0.30
N ASP A 274 -3.95 24.61 -0.51
CA ASP A 274 -3.89 24.85 -1.96
C ASP A 274 -2.94 26.00 -2.37
N TYR A 275 -2.72 26.98 -1.49
CA TYR A 275 -1.71 28.02 -1.64
C TYR A 275 -0.29 27.47 -1.84
N TYR A 276 0.02 26.29 -1.30
CA TYR A 276 1.32 25.63 -1.49
C TYR A 276 1.42 24.94 -2.86
N ASN A 277 0.35 24.27 -3.29
CA ASN A 277 0.30 23.69 -4.63
C ASN A 277 -1.16 23.37 -5.02
N GLU A 278 -1.46 23.55 -6.31
CA GLU A 278 -2.77 23.19 -6.87
C GLU A 278 -3.03 21.66 -6.86
N HIS A 279 -1.98 20.85 -6.67
CA HIS A 279 -2.09 19.39 -6.58
C HIS A 279 -2.76 18.90 -5.28
N SER A 280 -3.06 19.79 -4.31
CA SER A 280 -3.79 19.43 -3.09
C SER A 280 -5.17 18.80 -3.38
N VAL A 281 -5.74 19.04 -4.57
CA VAL A 281 -6.96 18.37 -5.05
C VAL A 281 -6.81 16.85 -5.17
N LEU A 282 -5.58 16.33 -5.31
CA LEU A 282 -5.22 14.91 -5.39
C LEU A 282 -4.93 14.27 -4.01
N SER A 283 -5.04 15.03 -2.91
CA SER A 283 -4.76 14.52 -1.56
C SER A 283 -5.57 13.27 -1.16
N TYR A 284 -6.80 13.09 -1.66
CA TYR A 284 -7.54 11.83 -1.42
C TYR A 284 -6.84 10.58 -1.95
N PHE A 285 -5.96 10.77 -2.92
CA PHE A 285 -5.17 9.70 -3.51
C PHE A 285 -3.79 9.67 -2.86
N THR A 286 -3.07 10.80 -2.80
CA THR A 286 -1.69 10.85 -2.29
C THR A 286 -1.60 10.61 -0.78
N GLU A 287 -2.65 10.90 -0.01
CA GLU A 287 -2.75 10.62 1.43
C GLU A 287 -3.58 9.38 1.76
N ASP A 288 -4.07 8.64 0.76
CA ASP A 288 -4.80 7.40 1.01
C ASP A 288 -3.91 6.42 1.81
N LEU A 289 -4.51 5.80 2.83
CA LEU A 289 -3.78 4.93 3.76
C LEU A 289 -3.29 3.66 3.07
N GLY A 290 -4.09 3.12 2.15
CA GLY A 290 -3.73 1.99 1.31
C GLY A 290 -2.58 2.34 0.36
N TRP A 291 -2.64 3.51 -0.28
CA TRP A 291 -1.58 3.99 -1.18
C TRP A 291 -0.23 4.11 -0.47
N ASN A 292 -0.19 4.78 0.68
CA ASN A 292 1.03 4.96 1.46
C ASN A 292 1.54 3.66 2.09
N SER A 293 0.63 2.81 2.58
CA SER A 293 1.02 1.51 3.14
C SER A 293 1.51 0.53 2.07
N TYR A 294 0.99 0.59 0.83
CA TYR A 294 1.51 -0.21 -0.28
C TYR A 294 3.01 0.05 -0.50
N TRP A 295 3.42 1.32 -0.53
CA TRP A 295 4.83 1.68 -0.67
C TRP A 295 5.67 1.29 0.54
N TYR A 296 5.14 1.44 1.76
CA TYR A 296 5.78 0.92 2.96
C TYR A 296 6.07 -0.59 2.84
N TYR A 297 5.05 -1.40 2.55
CA TYR A 297 5.18 -2.85 2.49
C TYR A 297 6.04 -3.33 1.32
N LEU A 298 5.98 -2.66 0.16
CA LEU A 298 6.90 -2.97 -0.95
C LEU A 298 8.37 -2.80 -0.54
N ASN A 299 8.68 -1.75 0.23
CA ASN A 299 10.03 -1.52 0.75
C ASN A 299 10.40 -2.41 1.95
N MET A 300 9.42 -3.00 2.64
CA MET A 300 9.67 -4.03 3.66
C MET A 300 9.93 -5.39 3.01
N ASP A 301 9.15 -5.76 2.00
CA ASP A 301 9.32 -6.98 1.20
C ASP A 301 10.68 -7.00 0.49
N TYR A 302 11.09 -5.87 -0.10
CA TYR A 302 12.33 -5.75 -0.88
C TYR A 302 13.35 -4.80 -0.24
N ALA A 303 13.43 -4.83 1.09
CA ALA A 303 14.32 -3.97 1.88
C ALA A 303 15.75 -3.95 1.32
N PHE A 304 16.22 -2.74 1.00
CA PHE A 304 17.43 -2.53 0.20
C PHE A 304 18.71 -3.13 0.81
N PHE A 305 18.74 -3.42 2.10
CA PHE A 305 19.89 -3.95 2.82
C PHE A 305 19.86 -5.46 3.07
N LEU A 306 18.76 -6.14 2.71
CA LEU A 306 18.64 -7.60 2.73
C LEU A 306 19.13 -8.16 1.40
N ASP A 307 19.99 -9.18 1.41
CA ASP A 307 20.61 -9.72 0.19
C ASP A 307 19.70 -10.71 -0.55
N GLY A 308 19.84 -10.74 -1.87
CA GLY A 308 18.96 -11.53 -2.72
C GLY A 308 19.13 -13.04 -2.58
N GLU A 309 20.29 -13.53 -2.12
CA GLU A 309 20.55 -14.96 -1.98
C GLU A 309 19.93 -15.53 -0.70
N THR A 310 20.20 -14.91 0.45
CA THR A 310 19.73 -15.34 1.77
C THR A 310 18.20 -15.27 1.87
N PHE A 311 17.61 -14.22 1.31
CA PHE A 311 16.16 -13.97 1.37
C PHE A 311 15.43 -14.44 0.10
N GLY A 312 16.14 -15.07 -0.84
CA GLY A 312 15.58 -15.56 -2.11
C GLY A 312 15.07 -14.48 -3.07
N LEU A 313 15.26 -13.18 -2.77
CA LEU A 313 14.73 -12.06 -3.56
C LEU A 313 15.24 -12.07 -5.01
N ASN A 314 16.40 -12.68 -5.29
CA ASN A 314 16.92 -12.84 -6.63
C ASN A 314 16.00 -13.70 -7.54
N LYS A 315 15.24 -14.64 -6.97
CA LYS A 315 14.28 -15.47 -7.72
C LYS A 315 13.11 -14.65 -8.26
N ASP A 316 12.79 -13.54 -7.61
CA ASP A 316 11.69 -12.65 -7.94
C ASP A 316 12.05 -11.64 -9.04
N ARG A 317 13.28 -11.67 -9.59
CA ARG A 317 13.82 -10.61 -10.47
C ARG A 317 13.75 -9.24 -9.79
N ARG A 318 14.34 -9.18 -8.60
CA ARG A 318 14.28 -8.04 -7.66
C ARG A 318 14.44 -6.68 -8.35
N GLY A 319 15.48 -6.54 -9.17
CA GLY A 319 15.81 -5.25 -9.79
C GLY A 319 14.75 -4.81 -10.78
N GLU A 320 14.30 -5.71 -11.64
CA GLU A 320 13.23 -5.45 -12.60
C GLU A 320 11.89 -5.20 -11.89
N LEU A 321 11.54 -6.04 -10.92
CA LEU A 321 10.28 -5.95 -10.18
C LEU A 321 10.16 -4.64 -9.42
N TRP A 322 11.22 -4.20 -8.73
CA TRP A 322 11.18 -2.93 -7.99
C TRP A 322 11.03 -1.73 -8.93
N LEU A 323 11.77 -1.70 -10.05
CA LEU A 323 11.63 -0.65 -11.06
C LEU A 323 10.24 -0.64 -11.71
N TYR A 324 9.69 -1.82 -12.01
CA TYR A 324 8.34 -1.95 -12.55
C TYR A 324 7.29 -1.45 -11.57
N ASN A 325 7.43 -1.72 -10.27
CA ASN A 325 6.52 -1.16 -9.26
C ASN A 325 6.59 0.37 -9.17
N VAL A 326 7.80 0.95 -9.23
CA VAL A 326 7.96 2.40 -9.30
C VAL A 326 7.26 2.97 -10.54
N ASP A 327 7.44 2.33 -11.69
CA ASP A 327 6.77 2.70 -12.93
C ASP A 327 5.24 2.67 -12.81
N GLN A 328 4.66 1.55 -12.36
CA GLN A 328 3.21 1.40 -12.19
C GLN A 328 2.62 2.41 -11.19
N ILE A 329 3.36 2.75 -10.12
CA ILE A 329 2.99 3.81 -9.17
C ILE A 329 2.91 5.17 -9.88
N LEU A 330 3.90 5.51 -10.71
CA LEU A 330 3.90 6.76 -11.47
C LEU A 330 2.79 6.78 -12.53
N SER A 331 2.57 5.69 -13.27
CA SER A 331 1.48 5.59 -14.25
C SER A 331 0.12 5.76 -13.57
N ARG A 332 -0.07 5.17 -12.38
CA ARG A 332 -1.30 5.32 -11.59
C ARG A 332 -1.50 6.73 -11.08
N TYR A 333 -0.44 7.40 -10.62
CA TYR A 333 -0.50 8.81 -10.23
C TYR A 333 -0.79 9.72 -11.43
N TYR A 334 -0.19 9.45 -12.59
CA TYR A 334 -0.46 10.18 -13.84
C TYR A 334 -1.92 10.04 -14.29
N MET A 335 -2.53 8.86 -14.16
CA MET A 335 -3.96 8.68 -14.42
C MET A 335 -4.83 9.53 -13.48
N GLU A 336 -4.44 9.67 -12.20
CA GLU A 336 -5.14 10.56 -11.27
C GLU A 336 -4.96 12.04 -11.66
N ARG A 337 -3.76 12.44 -12.09
CA ARG A 337 -3.48 13.79 -12.62
C ARG A 337 -4.40 14.13 -13.80
N LEU A 338 -4.45 13.25 -14.81
CA LEU A 338 -5.32 13.42 -15.98
C LEU A 338 -6.79 13.53 -15.60
N SER A 339 -7.24 12.81 -14.57
CA SER A 339 -8.63 12.89 -14.11
C SER A 339 -9.04 14.27 -13.57
N HIS A 340 -8.06 15.09 -13.17
CA HIS A 340 -8.25 16.49 -12.73
C HIS A 340 -7.79 17.51 -13.79
N GLY A 341 -7.46 17.07 -15.00
CA GLY A 341 -6.99 17.94 -16.08
C GLY A 341 -5.55 18.42 -15.91
N PHE A 342 -4.78 17.82 -15.00
CA PHE A 342 -3.33 18.02 -14.96
C PHE A 342 -2.66 17.19 -16.05
N GLY A 343 -1.54 17.69 -16.56
CA GLY A 343 -0.72 16.99 -17.55
C GLY A 343 0.32 16.05 -16.93
N GLU A 344 1.41 15.87 -17.68
CA GLU A 344 2.58 15.08 -17.30
C GLU A 344 3.09 15.39 -15.88
N ILE A 345 3.72 14.39 -15.25
CA ILE A 345 4.42 14.56 -13.98
C ILE A 345 5.60 15.52 -14.18
N ASP A 346 5.72 16.53 -13.33
CA ASP A 346 6.73 17.57 -13.45
C ASP A 346 8.16 17.01 -13.33
N ASP A 347 9.07 17.52 -14.16
CA ASP A 347 10.47 17.10 -14.16
C ASP A 347 11.21 17.61 -12.92
N PHE A 348 12.05 16.74 -12.33
CA PHE A 348 12.87 17.13 -11.19
C PHE A 348 14.26 17.63 -11.60
N SER A 349 14.60 18.84 -11.15
CA SER A 349 15.91 19.46 -11.35
C SER A 349 16.63 19.69 -10.03
N TRP A 350 17.89 19.27 -9.95
CA TRP A 350 18.78 19.65 -8.85
C TRP A 350 19.25 21.10 -8.93
N ASN A 351 19.09 21.76 -10.09
CA ASN A 351 19.69 23.05 -10.40
C ASN A 351 18.68 24.20 -10.48
N HIS A 352 17.38 23.88 -10.37
CA HIS A 352 16.31 24.86 -10.43
C HIS A 352 15.43 24.70 -9.19
N ALA A 353 14.75 25.77 -8.80
CA ALA A 353 13.77 25.73 -7.73
C ALA A 353 12.62 24.78 -8.10
N TYR A 354 12.18 23.96 -7.16
CA TYR A 354 10.96 23.17 -7.30
C TYR A 354 9.75 24.04 -6.96
N GLU A 355 8.83 24.19 -7.91
CA GLU A 355 7.75 25.17 -7.85
C GLU A 355 6.77 24.92 -6.68
N TYR A 356 6.39 23.67 -6.48
CA TYR A 356 5.31 23.29 -5.57
C TYR A 356 5.80 23.05 -4.13
N GLY A 357 5.33 23.89 -3.19
CA GLY A 357 5.52 23.67 -1.77
C GLY A 357 4.68 22.50 -1.27
N TYR A 358 4.87 22.10 -0.01
CA TYR A 358 4.11 21.02 0.60
C TYR A 358 4.09 21.17 2.13
N ASP A 359 2.91 21.03 2.73
CA ASP A 359 2.70 20.92 4.16
C ASP A 359 1.93 19.63 4.41
N SER A 360 2.47 18.74 5.23
CA SER A 360 1.84 17.43 5.46
C SER A 360 0.76 17.46 6.54
N GLU A 361 0.72 18.52 7.36
CA GLU A 361 -0.06 18.62 8.60
C GLU A 361 0.09 17.43 9.57
N LEU A 362 1.10 16.58 9.37
CA LEU A 362 1.41 15.42 10.21
C LEU A 362 2.19 15.86 11.46
N ILE A 363 2.02 15.08 12.51
CA ILE A 363 2.88 15.12 13.69
C ILE A 363 3.51 13.75 13.87
N SER A 364 4.72 13.71 14.39
CA SER A 364 5.35 12.47 14.80
C SER A 364 4.80 12.04 16.16
N TYR A 365 4.95 10.76 16.52
CA TYR A 365 4.56 10.23 17.83
C TYR A 365 5.20 10.97 19.02
N ASN A 366 6.29 11.71 18.77
CA ASN A 366 6.92 12.57 19.77
C ASN A 366 6.30 13.96 19.88
N GLY A 367 5.18 14.21 19.20
CA GLY A 367 4.45 15.48 19.19
C GLY A 367 5.09 16.57 18.30
N ILE A 368 6.21 16.30 17.64
CA ILE A 368 6.87 17.27 16.75
C ILE A 368 6.22 17.20 15.36
N GLY A 369 5.81 18.36 14.85
CA GLY A 369 5.27 18.49 13.49
C GLY A 369 6.31 18.14 12.41
N PHE A 370 5.83 17.55 11.31
CA PHE A 370 6.66 17.33 10.13
C PHE A 370 7.05 18.66 9.49
N SER A 371 8.29 18.74 9.02
CA SER A 371 8.80 19.95 8.34
C SER A 371 8.02 20.24 7.06
N THR A 372 7.81 21.51 6.77
CA THR A 372 7.11 21.99 5.57
C THR A 372 8.10 22.48 4.51
N ARG A 373 7.66 22.50 3.24
CA ARG A 373 8.40 23.04 2.10
C ARG A 373 7.64 24.24 1.51
N SER A 374 8.30 25.38 1.40
CA SER A 374 7.74 26.55 0.70
C SER A 374 7.75 26.37 -0.82
N ASN A 375 6.91 27.12 -1.52
CA ASN A 375 6.93 27.20 -2.98
C ASN A 375 8.28 27.72 -3.48
N TYR A 376 8.66 27.34 -4.70
CA TYR A 376 9.95 27.69 -5.32
C TYR A 376 11.15 27.31 -4.42
N PHE A 377 11.10 26.10 -3.86
CA PHE A 377 12.15 25.57 -3.01
C PHE A 377 13.45 25.31 -3.78
N GLU A 378 14.52 26.02 -3.44
CA GLU A 378 15.84 25.84 -4.06
C GLU A 378 16.85 25.31 -3.03
N ARG A 379 17.16 24.01 -3.10
CA ARG A 379 18.10 23.40 -2.15
C ARG A 379 19.57 23.54 -2.55
N ARG A 380 19.90 23.72 -3.83
CA ARG A 380 21.30 23.72 -4.30
C ARG A 380 22.15 24.83 -3.67
N SER A 381 21.59 26.01 -3.49
CA SER A 381 22.30 27.18 -2.97
C SER A 381 22.59 27.11 -1.46
N TYR A 382 21.85 26.27 -0.73
CA TYR A 382 21.96 26.12 0.73
C TYR A 382 22.24 24.67 1.17
N GLY A 383 22.40 23.77 0.20
CA GLY A 383 22.44 22.33 0.40
C GLY A 383 23.85 21.79 0.63
N LYS A 384 23.90 20.55 1.11
CA LYS A 384 25.13 19.82 1.41
C LYS A 384 25.83 19.39 0.10
N TYR A 385 26.80 20.17 -0.38
CA TYR A 385 27.43 19.99 -1.70
C TYR A 385 28.04 18.60 -1.91
N ASP A 386 28.73 18.05 -0.91
CA ASP A 386 29.36 16.73 -1.03
C ASP A 386 28.34 15.62 -1.24
N MET A 387 27.20 15.69 -0.53
CA MET A 387 26.10 14.74 -0.70
C MET A 387 25.42 14.90 -2.05
N LEU A 388 25.15 16.13 -2.48
CA LEU A 388 24.60 16.38 -3.81
C LEU A 388 25.53 15.86 -4.92
N ASN A 389 26.84 16.08 -4.78
CA ASN A 389 27.84 15.59 -5.73
C ASN A 389 27.84 14.06 -5.80
N GLN A 390 27.71 13.36 -4.66
CA GLN A 390 27.60 11.90 -4.63
C GLN A 390 26.35 11.40 -5.35
N ILE A 391 25.18 12.01 -5.07
CA ILE A 391 23.91 11.67 -5.72
C ILE A 391 23.98 11.88 -7.23
N GLN A 392 24.44 13.06 -7.67
CA GLN A 392 24.58 13.38 -9.08
C GLN A 392 25.60 12.47 -9.79
N SER A 393 26.69 12.12 -9.10
CA SER A 393 27.69 11.17 -9.63
C SER A 393 27.12 9.77 -9.79
N ALA A 394 26.26 9.30 -8.89
CA ALA A 394 25.60 8.01 -9.00
C ALA A 394 24.71 7.96 -10.25
N PHE A 395 23.80 8.93 -10.42
CA PHE A 395 22.97 9.05 -11.62
C PHE A 395 23.82 9.11 -12.89
N LYS A 396 24.87 9.96 -12.90
CA LYS A 396 25.76 10.07 -14.06
C LYS A 396 26.39 8.72 -14.42
N ARG A 397 26.90 7.98 -13.44
CA ARG A 397 27.50 6.66 -13.69
C ARG A 397 26.48 5.67 -14.25
N ILE A 398 25.26 5.65 -13.71
CA ILE A 398 24.18 4.79 -14.23
C ILE A 398 23.88 5.12 -15.69
N TYR A 399 23.74 6.41 -16.03
CA TYR A 399 23.53 6.83 -17.42
C TYR A 399 24.70 6.45 -18.34
N ASP A 400 25.94 6.66 -17.89
CA ASP A 400 27.14 6.30 -18.65
C ASP A 400 27.19 4.78 -18.92
N ILE A 401 26.81 3.94 -17.94
CA ILE A 401 26.73 2.47 -18.10
C ILE A 401 25.75 2.08 -19.20
N ILE A 402 24.55 2.68 -19.18
CA ILE A 402 23.51 2.43 -20.17
C ILE A 402 23.98 2.86 -21.56
N ASP A 403 24.51 4.08 -21.67
CA ASP A 403 24.92 4.68 -22.94
C ASP A 403 26.09 3.93 -23.59
N TYR A 404 27.11 3.56 -22.80
CA TYR A 404 28.25 2.78 -23.30
C TYR A 404 27.85 1.38 -23.78
N GLY A 405 26.74 0.85 -23.28
CA GLY A 405 26.24 -0.48 -23.68
C GLY A 405 26.98 -1.65 -23.03
N TYR A 406 27.93 -1.40 -22.14
CA TYR A 406 28.58 -2.42 -21.33
C TYR A 406 29.04 -1.84 -20.00
N TYR A 407 29.12 -2.71 -19.00
CA TYR A 407 29.70 -2.42 -17.69
C TYR A 407 30.97 -3.22 -17.49
N THR A 408 32.04 -2.62 -16.99
CA THR A 408 33.28 -3.33 -16.63
C THR A 408 33.40 -3.35 -15.11
N THR A 409 33.35 -4.55 -14.52
CA THR A 409 33.51 -4.77 -13.09
C THR A 409 34.98 -4.57 -12.66
N ALA A 410 35.22 -4.45 -11.35
CA ALA A 410 36.56 -4.23 -10.81
C ALA A 410 37.59 -5.32 -11.16
N ASP A 411 37.15 -6.56 -11.35
CA ASP A 411 37.96 -7.70 -11.79
C ASP A 411 38.16 -7.77 -13.32
N GLY A 412 37.60 -6.80 -14.07
CA GLY A 412 37.76 -6.67 -15.51
C GLY A 412 36.74 -7.43 -16.35
N HIS A 413 35.76 -8.09 -15.72
CA HIS A 413 34.66 -8.74 -16.44
C HIS A 413 33.74 -7.71 -17.10
N LYS A 414 33.29 -7.99 -18.32
CA LYS A 414 32.40 -7.10 -19.07
C LYS A 414 30.99 -7.66 -19.14
N ILE A 415 30.04 -6.95 -18.56
CA ILE A 415 28.61 -7.25 -18.61
C ILE A 415 27.99 -6.45 -19.77
N ASP A 416 27.28 -7.13 -20.65
CA ASP A 416 26.63 -6.53 -21.82
C ASP A 416 25.29 -5.87 -21.43
N MET A 417 25.18 -4.54 -21.57
CA MET A 417 23.96 -3.79 -21.24
C MET A 417 22.93 -3.81 -22.39
N ARG A 418 23.21 -4.52 -23.49
CA ARG A 418 22.28 -4.73 -24.62
C ARG A 418 21.47 -6.02 -24.49
N LYS A 419 21.44 -6.59 -23.30
CA LYS A 419 20.67 -7.79 -22.95
C LYS A 419 19.54 -7.45 -21.96
N PRO A 420 18.30 -7.94 -22.15
CA PRO A 420 17.19 -7.67 -21.24
C PRO A 420 17.50 -8.00 -19.77
N GLU A 421 18.23 -9.09 -19.51
CA GLU A 421 18.56 -9.59 -18.17
C GLU A 421 19.46 -8.62 -17.39
N SER A 422 20.17 -7.73 -18.09
CA SER A 422 20.99 -6.68 -17.45
C SER A 422 20.16 -5.63 -16.71
N ILE A 423 18.83 -5.67 -16.83
CA ILE A 423 17.94 -4.83 -16.02
C ILE A 423 18.11 -5.08 -14.52
N GLU A 424 18.45 -6.30 -14.09
CA GLU A 424 18.67 -6.62 -12.68
C GLU A 424 19.80 -5.78 -12.07
N LEU A 425 20.84 -5.53 -12.88
CA LEU A 425 21.95 -4.66 -12.49
C LEU A 425 21.49 -3.20 -12.32
N ILE A 426 20.71 -2.71 -13.29
CA ILE A 426 20.20 -1.33 -13.29
C ILE A 426 19.22 -1.12 -12.14
N GLY A 427 18.32 -2.07 -11.89
CA GLY A 427 17.41 -2.07 -10.75
C GLY A 427 18.15 -2.05 -9.43
N SER A 428 19.20 -2.86 -9.29
CA SER A 428 20.03 -2.88 -8.08
C SER A 428 20.76 -1.55 -7.85
N TYR A 429 21.34 -0.98 -8.91
CA TYR A 429 21.99 0.33 -8.82
C TYR A 429 21.00 1.46 -8.53
N THR A 430 19.77 1.41 -9.05
CA THR A 430 18.77 2.46 -8.84
C THR A 430 18.13 2.41 -7.45
N GLN A 431 17.79 1.20 -6.97
CA GLN A 431 17.34 0.99 -5.59
C GLN A 431 18.46 1.26 -4.58
N SER A 432 19.74 1.15 -5.00
CA SER A 432 20.91 1.25 -4.14
C SER A 432 20.98 0.09 -3.12
N ASN A 433 20.60 -1.11 -3.57
CA ASN A 433 20.50 -2.28 -2.70
C ASN A 433 21.86 -2.98 -2.49
N ILE A 434 21.88 -3.94 -1.54
CA ILE A 434 23.08 -4.65 -1.11
C ILE A 434 23.65 -5.61 -2.17
N ASP A 435 22.85 -5.97 -3.17
CA ASP A 435 23.22 -6.86 -4.28
C ASP A 435 24.05 -6.14 -5.36
N THR A 436 24.24 -4.82 -5.22
CA THR A 436 25.11 -4.04 -6.11
C THR A 436 26.57 -4.51 -6.04
N PHE A 437 27.18 -4.75 -7.21
CA PHE A 437 28.59 -5.18 -7.31
C PHE A 437 29.56 -4.09 -6.83
N ASP A 438 29.45 -2.87 -7.39
CA ASP A 438 30.34 -1.75 -7.08
C ASP A 438 29.80 -0.90 -5.92
N LYS A 439 29.87 -1.49 -4.73
CA LYS A 439 29.37 -0.87 -3.49
C LYS A 439 29.99 0.50 -3.20
N PHE A 440 31.23 0.73 -3.63
CA PHE A 440 31.91 2.02 -3.42
C PHE A 440 31.15 3.22 -4.03
N PHE A 441 30.55 3.05 -5.22
CA PHE A 441 29.87 4.15 -5.92
C PHE A 441 28.35 4.13 -5.71
N PHE A 442 27.76 2.94 -5.58
CA PHE A 442 26.30 2.77 -5.64
C PHE A 442 25.65 2.44 -4.30
N SER A 443 26.41 2.32 -3.21
CA SER A 443 25.81 2.16 -1.89
C SER A 443 25.22 3.46 -1.36
N TYR A 444 24.02 3.36 -0.81
CA TYR A 444 23.29 4.41 -0.09
C TYR A 444 22.90 5.67 -0.87
N TRP A 445 23.24 5.85 -2.16
CA TRP A 445 22.95 7.11 -2.85
C TRP A 445 21.44 7.45 -2.87
N ASN A 446 20.59 6.43 -2.98
CA ASN A 446 19.14 6.61 -2.95
C ASN A 446 18.67 7.11 -1.57
N MET A 447 19.12 6.46 -0.49
CA MET A 447 18.89 6.91 0.90
C MET A 447 19.44 8.34 1.13
N LEU A 448 20.65 8.64 0.63
CA LEU A 448 21.24 9.98 0.71
C LEU A 448 20.43 11.02 -0.06
N SER A 449 19.73 10.64 -1.12
CA SER A 449 18.83 11.55 -1.85
C SER A 449 17.67 11.97 -0.96
N HIS A 450 17.07 11.03 -0.23
CA HIS A 450 16.01 11.30 0.74
C HIS A 450 16.52 12.15 1.91
N MET A 451 17.69 11.81 2.46
CA MET A 451 18.35 12.63 3.49
C MET A 451 18.62 14.06 2.99
N TYR A 452 19.11 14.23 1.76
CA TYR A 452 19.36 15.56 1.16
C TYR A 452 18.09 16.39 1.04
N LEU A 453 17.00 15.78 0.58
CA LEU A 453 15.69 16.44 0.43
C LEU A 453 15.06 16.77 1.80
N ALA A 454 15.39 16.01 2.84
CA ALA A 454 14.93 16.21 4.22
C ALA A 454 15.86 17.08 5.09
N ASP A 455 16.93 17.66 4.52
CA ASP A 455 17.97 18.38 5.26
C ASP A 455 18.72 17.59 6.35
N VAL A 456 18.97 16.31 6.11
CA VAL A 456 19.72 15.42 7.02
C VAL A 456 21.13 15.16 6.48
N ASP A 457 22.15 15.26 7.33
CA ASP A 457 23.56 14.99 7.01
C ASP A 457 23.96 13.53 7.32
N TYR A 458 25.11 13.09 6.81
CA TYR A 458 25.60 11.71 6.91
C TYR A 458 25.66 11.14 8.33
N ASN A 459 25.97 11.99 9.30
CA ASN A 459 26.24 11.62 10.68
C ASN A 459 25.22 12.19 11.66
N ASP A 460 24.15 12.83 11.14
CA ASP A 460 23.09 13.34 11.99
C ASP A 460 22.43 12.17 12.72
N PHE A 461 22.14 12.41 13.99
CA PHE A 461 21.58 11.42 14.91
C PHE A 461 20.27 11.90 15.52
N GLU A 462 20.14 13.21 15.75
CA GLU A 462 18.87 13.86 16.05
C GLU A 462 18.40 14.54 14.77
N VAL A 463 17.20 14.21 14.30
CA VAL A 463 16.64 14.76 13.06
C VAL A 463 15.19 15.16 13.27
N TYR A 464 14.76 16.20 12.57
CA TYR A 464 13.36 16.61 12.59
C TYR A 464 12.52 15.67 11.71
N PRO A 465 11.24 15.42 12.06
CA PRO A 465 10.33 14.65 11.22
C PRO A 465 10.19 15.29 9.84
N ASN A 466 10.33 14.48 8.79
CA ASN A 466 10.18 14.90 7.39
C ASN A 466 9.64 13.73 6.57
N VAL A 467 8.74 14.03 5.63
CA VAL A 467 8.02 13.01 4.86
C VAL A 467 8.92 12.12 3.99
N PHE A 468 10.13 12.57 3.65
CA PHE A 468 11.10 11.78 2.87
C PHE A 468 11.92 10.79 3.69
N LEU A 469 11.86 10.83 5.03
CA LEU A 469 12.70 9.96 5.87
C LEU A 469 12.08 8.58 6.14
N ASN A 470 10.81 8.38 5.77
CA ASN A 470 10.00 7.21 6.06
C ASN A 470 9.13 6.82 4.87
N PHE A 471 8.99 5.51 4.61
CA PHE A 471 8.20 4.97 3.50
C PHE A 471 6.69 5.20 3.69
N GLU A 472 6.26 5.33 4.93
CA GLU A 472 4.89 5.57 5.37
C GLU A 472 4.33 6.91 4.87
N THR A 473 5.20 7.89 4.58
CA THR A 473 4.79 9.29 4.37
C THR A 473 5.18 9.86 3.01
N MET A 474 6.16 9.27 2.32
CA MET A 474 6.78 9.95 1.17
C MET A 474 5.88 10.09 -0.06
N LEU A 475 4.90 9.18 -0.25
CA LEU A 475 3.95 9.27 -1.37
C LEU A 475 2.95 10.41 -1.23
N ARG A 476 2.87 11.07 -0.07
CA ARG A 476 2.00 12.23 0.13
C ARG A 476 2.49 13.46 -0.62
N ASP A 477 3.80 13.56 -0.87
CA ASP A 477 4.45 14.75 -1.40
C ASP A 477 4.58 14.69 -2.95
N PRO A 478 4.05 15.68 -3.70
CA PRO A 478 4.22 15.76 -5.15
C PRO A 478 5.67 15.68 -5.65
N MET A 479 6.64 16.16 -4.86
CA MET A 479 8.06 16.13 -5.21
C MET A 479 8.61 14.71 -5.26
N TRP A 480 8.02 13.76 -4.52
CA TRP A 480 8.40 12.35 -4.62
C TRP A 480 8.18 11.83 -6.04
N TYR A 481 7.02 12.10 -6.64
CA TYR A 481 6.69 11.65 -7.99
C TYR A 481 7.62 12.25 -9.03
N SER A 482 7.92 13.55 -8.93
CA SER A 482 8.90 14.22 -9.79
C SER A 482 10.30 13.63 -9.65
N PHE A 483 10.74 13.32 -8.43
CA PHE A 483 12.06 12.74 -8.17
C PHE A 483 12.14 11.29 -8.68
N TYR A 484 11.13 10.46 -8.40
CA TYR A 484 11.09 9.06 -8.84
C TYR A 484 10.86 8.92 -10.35
N LYS A 485 10.28 9.92 -11.02
CA LYS A 485 10.29 10.00 -12.50
C LYS A 485 11.72 9.91 -13.06
N LYS A 486 12.72 10.48 -12.38
CA LYS A 486 14.13 10.34 -12.80
C LYS A 486 14.65 8.91 -12.68
N ILE A 487 14.09 8.13 -11.76
CA ILE A 487 14.43 6.71 -11.60
C ILE A 487 13.81 5.92 -12.75
N THR A 488 12.56 6.19 -13.14
CA THR A 488 11.94 5.55 -14.31
C THR A 488 12.55 6.01 -15.63
N ASP A 489 13.09 7.23 -15.72
CA ASP A 489 13.88 7.66 -16.88
C ASP A 489 15.09 6.75 -17.12
N VAL A 490 15.72 6.24 -16.05
CA VAL A 490 16.79 5.23 -16.17
C VAL A 490 16.25 3.94 -16.79
N PHE A 491 15.11 3.46 -16.29
CA PHE A 491 14.44 2.27 -16.79
C PHE A 491 14.12 2.40 -18.29
N TYR A 492 13.49 3.49 -18.70
CA TYR A 492 13.11 3.71 -20.10
C TYR A 492 14.31 3.99 -21.00
N ARG A 493 15.35 4.68 -20.52
CA ARG A 493 16.59 4.87 -21.30
C ARG A 493 17.28 3.54 -21.55
N PHE A 494 17.30 2.64 -20.57
CA PHE A 494 17.82 1.29 -20.75
C PHE A 494 16.98 0.52 -21.78
N LYS A 495 15.65 0.52 -21.63
CA LYS A 495 14.73 -0.20 -22.53
C LYS A 495 14.73 0.38 -23.96
N TYR A 496 15.02 1.66 -24.14
CA TYR A 496 15.12 2.32 -25.46
C TYR A 496 16.18 1.70 -26.37
N HIS A 497 17.17 1.03 -25.79
CA HIS A 497 18.24 0.39 -26.54
C HIS A 497 17.90 -1.00 -27.09
N PHE A 498 16.74 -1.55 -26.74
CA PHE A 498 16.28 -2.80 -27.30
C PHE A 498 15.56 -2.58 -28.62
N THR A 499 15.72 -3.54 -29.53
CA THR A 499 14.93 -3.57 -30.75
C THR A 499 13.45 -3.71 -30.38
N PRO A 500 12.56 -2.96 -31.03
CA PRO A 500 11.13 -3.20 -30.92
C PRO A 500 10.80 -4.66 -31.21
N TYR A 501 9.79 -5.20 -30.53
CA TYR A 501 9.34 -6.56 -30.79
C TYR A 501 8.88 -6.71 -32.24
N THR A 502 9.37 -7.76 -32.87
CA THR A 502 8.94 -8.16 -34.22
C THR A 502 7.54 -8.77 -34.18
N GLN A 503 6.87 -8.81 -35.33
CA GLN A 503 5.56 -9.44 -35.44
C GLN A 503 5.59 -10.92 -34.98
N GLU A 504 6.67 -11.64 -35.26
CA GLU A 504 6.84 -13.05 -34.87
C GLU A 504 7.02 -13.23 -33.35
N GLU A 505 7.63 -12.27 -32.67
CA GLU A 505 7.76 -12.31 -31.20
C GLU A 505 6.46 -11.96 -30.48
N LEU A 506 5.54 -11.26 -31.15
CA LEU A 506 4.25 -10.84 -30.60
C LEU A 506 3.11 -11.82 -30.92
N VAL A 507 3.19 -12.51 -32.06
CA VAL A 507 2.10 -13.35 -32.55
C VAL A 507 1.95 -14.63 -31.70
N ALA A 508 0.73 -14.89 -31.25
CA ALA A 508 0.33 -16.19 -30.73
C ALA A 508 -0.27 -17.00 -31.88
N HIS A 509 0.51 -17.90 -32.48
CA HIS A 509 0.09 -18.66 -33.67
C HIS A 509 -1.22 -19.43 -33.45
N GLY A 510 -2.19 -19.18 -34.34
CA GLY A 510 -3.51 -19.79 -34.29
C GLY A 510 -4.42 -19.24 -33.19
N VAL A 511 -4.10 -18.10 -32.56
CA VAL A 511 -4.95 -17.41 -31.58
C VAL A 511 -5.35 -16.04 -32.13
N GLN A 512 -6.63 -15.72 -32.06
CA GLN A 512 -7.15 -14.40 -32.42
C GLN A 512 -8.16 -13.90 -31.40
N VAL A 513 -7.99 -12.68 -30.91
CA VAL A 513 -9.02 -11.98 -30.15
C VAL A 513 -10.02 -11.36 -31.13
N LYS A 514 -11.27 -11.81 -31.07
CA LYS A 514 -12.35 -11.37 -31.99
C LYS A 514 -13.07 -10.13 -31.47
N ASP A 515 -13.33 -10.10 -30.17
CA ASP A 515 -14.04 -9.01 -29.49
C ASP A 515 -13.69 -8.99 -28.00
N ALA A 516 -13.87 -7.83 -27.39
CA ALA A 516 -13.85 -7.67 -25.95
C ALA A 516 -14.95 -6.72 -25.49
N SER A 517 -15.58 -7.05 -24.36
CA SER A 517 -16.54 -6.20 -23.66
C SER A 517 -16.08 -5.96 -22.23
N VAL A 518 -16.24 -4.73 -21.75
CA VAL A 518 -16.01 -4.35 -20.36
C VAL A 518 -17.33 -3.80 -19.82
N SER A 519 -17.72 -4.20 -18.61
CA SER A 519 -18.88 -3.61 -17.95
C SER A 519 -18.64 -2.14 -17.61
N GLU A 520 -19.69 -1.46 -17.16
CA GLU A 520 -19.56 -0.06 -16.73
C GLU A 520 -18.52 0.08 -15.61
N LEU A 521 -17.58 1.01 -15.78
CA LEU A 521 -16.57 1.36 -14.78
C LEU A 521 -17.08 2.56 -14.00
N VAL A 522 -17.38 2.39 -12.72
CA VAL A 522 -17.95 3.45 -11.88
C VAL A 522 -17.13 3.60 -10.62
N THR A 523 -16.54 4.78 -10.43
CA THR A 523 -15.93 5.21 -9.18
C THR A 523 -16.90 6.00 -8.32
N TYR A 524 -16.65 6.03 -7.01
CA TYR A 524 -17.41 6.79 -6.03
C TYR A 524 -16.54 7.03 -4.79
N PHE A 525 -16.99 7.87 -3.86
CA PHE A 525 -16.37 7.96 -2.54
C PHE A 525 -17.20 7.18 -1.52
N ASP A 526 -16.50 6.45 -0.65
CA ASP A 526 -17.10 5.63 0.40
C ASP A 526 -16.57 6.01 1.78
N LEU A 527 -17.37 5.83 2.83
CA LEU A 527 -16.94 6.08 4.20
C LEU A 527 -16.22 4.86 4.77
N VAL A 528 -15.04 5.10 5.31
CA VAL A 528 -14.21 4.09 5.94
C VAL A 528 -13.81 4.54 7.33
N ASP A 529 -14.02 3.66 8.30
CA ASP A 529 -13.57 3.77 9.67
C ASP A 529 -12.20 3.10 9.78
N ILE A 530 -11.20 3.92 10.10
CA ILE A 530 -9.81 3.53 10.27
C ILE A 530 -9.55 3.38 11.76
N ASP A 531 -9.05 2.23 12.21
CA ASP A 531 -8.77 2.01 13.62
C ASP A 531 -7.59 2.88 14.07
N VAL A 532 -7.86 3.78 15.00
CA VAL A 532 -6.87 4.67 15.63
C VAL A 532 -6.82 4.43 17.13
N THR A 533 -7.21 3.25 17.59
CA THR A 533 -7.29 2.90 19.02
C THR A 533 -5.93 2.96 19.71
N ASN A 534 -4.83 2.86 18.98
CA ASN A 534 -3.49 3.11 19.55
C ASN A 534 -3.28 4.55 20.04
N LEU A 535 -4.14 5.50 19.65
CA LEU A 535 -4.15 6.88 20.17
C LEU A 535 -5.02 7.04 21.42
N LEU A 536 -5.73 5.99 21.87
CA LEU A 536 -6.69 6.08 22.95
C LEU A 536 -5.99 6.48 24.26
N ASN A 537 -6.32 7.66 24.79
CA ASN A 537 -5.80 8.14 26.07
C ASN A 537 -6.63 7.63 27.27
N ASP A 538 -6.79 6.30 27.38
CA ASP A 538 -7.43 5.63 28.52
C ASP A 538 -6.41 4.73 29.26
N LYS A 539 -6.73 4.29 30.48
CA LYS A 539 -5.91 3.31 31.19
C LYS A 539 -6.13 1.92 30.61
N MET A 540 -5.05 1.19 30.32
CA MET A 540 -5.14 -0.25 30.03
C MET A 540 -5.67 -0.99 31.25
N VAL A 541 -6.71 -1.79 31.06
CA VAL A 541 -7.33 -2.59 32.11
C VAL A 541 -6.94 -4.05 31.93
N PHE A 542 -6.63 -4.70 33.04
CA PHE A 542 -6.35 -6.14 33.09
C PHE A 542 -7.29 -6.79 34.11
N ASP A 543 -7.99 -7.85 33.70
CA ASP A 543 -8.82 -8.69 34.56
C ASP A 543 -8.20 -10.08 34.66
N ASP A 544 -7.85 -10.51 35.87
CA ASP A 544 -7.10 -11.74 36.15
C ASP A 544 -5.85 -11.91 35.24
N GLY A 545 -5.12 -10.81 35.02
CA GLY A 545 -3.93 -10.77 34.17
C GLY A 545 -4.20 -10.77 32.66
N LYS A 546 -5.46 -10.83 32.22
CA LYS A 546 -5.84 -10.73 30.80
C LYS A 546 -6.15 -9.29 30.42
N PHE A 547 -5.62 -8.84 29.30
CA PHE A 547 -5.91 -7.51 28.78
C PHE A 547 -7.39 -7.40 28.37
N VAL A 548 -8.04 -6.31 28.77
CA VAL A 548 -9.44 -6.02 28.46
C VAL A 548 -9.48 -4.87 27.45
N TRP A 549 -9.85 -5.21 26.21
CA TRP A 549 -10.02 -4.24 25.12
C TRP A 549 -11.52 -3.99 24.88
N ASP A 550 -12.11 -3.07 25.64
CA ASP A 550 -13.56 -2.80 25.63
C ASP A 550 -13.94 -1.47 24.95
N LYS A 551 -12.96 -0.74 24.41
CA LYS A 551 -13.14 0.56 23.75
C LYS A 551 -12.24 0.66 22.52
N SER A 552 -12.77 1.25 21.46
CA SER A 552 -12.01 1.51 20.23
C SER A 552 -12.32 2.87 19.64
N LEU A 553 -11.30 3.52 19.09
CA LEU A 553 -11.40 4.80 18.39
C LEU A 553 -11.21 4.59 16.90
N TYR A 554 -12.05 5.25 16.11
CA TYR A 554 -12.00 5.21 14.66
C TYR A 554 -11.90 6.62 14.07
N ALA A 555 -11.07 6.78 13.06
CA ALA A 555 -11.10 7.93 12.19
C ALA A 555 -12.02 7.61 11.01
N ARG A 556 -13.07 8.41 10.80
CA ARG A 556 -13.99 8.21 9.67
C ARG A 556 -13.56 9.09 8.51
N GLN A 557 -13.09 8.46 7.43
CA GLN A 557 -12.63 9.14 6.23
C GLN A 557 -13.38 8.62 4.99
N ILE A 558 -13.72 9.54 4.10
CA ILE A 558 -14.07 9.26 2.71
C ILE A 558 -12.88 8.75 1.91
N ARG A 559 -13.00 7.64 1.22
CA ARG A 559 -11.92 7.11 0.36
C ARG A 559 -12.48 6.79 -1.02
N LEU A 560 -11.65 6.97 -2.05
CA LEU A 560 -12.04 6.60 -3.41
C LEU A 560 -12.27 5.08 -3.45
N ASN A 561 -13.32 4.67 -4.16
CA ASN A 561 -13.59 3.27 -4.45
C ASN A 561 -14.22 3.13 -5.85
N HIS A 562 -14.36 1.90 -6.33
CA HIS A 562 -15.06 1.55 -7.55
C HIS A 562 -16.06 0.41 -7.33
N LYS A 563 -17.04 0.31 -8.23
CA LYS A 563 -17.91 -0.87 -8.28
C LYS A 563 -17.12 -2.04 -8.88
N PRO A 564 -17.38 -3.28 -8.45
CA PRO A 564 -16.88 -4.45 -9.16
C PRO A 564 -17.24 -4.37 -10.63
N PHE A 565 -16.28 -4.67 -11.49
CA PHE A 565 -16.48 -4.69 -12.95
C PHE A 565 -15.96 -6.00 -13.52
N HIS A 566 -16.45 -6.37 -14.69
CA HIS A 566 -16.01 -7.57 -15.37
C HIS A 566 -15.72 -7.28 -16.83
N TYR A 567 -14.85 -8.10 -17.41
CA TYR A 567 -14.64 -8.13 -18.84
C TYR A 567 -14.85 -9.54 -19.40
N ALA A 568 -15.22 -9.58 -20.68
CA ALA A 568 -15.31 -10.80 -21.46
C ALA A 568 -14.51 -10.63 -22.75
N VAL A 569 -13.64 -11.60 -23.04
CA VAL A 569 -12.80 -11.63 -24.24
C VAL A 569 -13.19 -12.84 -25.07
N THR A 570 -13.60 -12.61 -26.32
CA THR A 570 -13.93 -13.67 -27.27
C THR A 570 -12.69 -13.99 -28.09
N VAL A 571 -12.26 -15.26 -28.03
CA VAL A 571 -10.97 -15.72 -28.57
C VAL A 571 -11.22 -16.93 -29.47
N GLU A 572 -10.78 -16.86 -30.72
CA GLU A 572 -10.73 -18.01 -31.62
C GLU A 572 -9.35 -18.67 -31.49
N SER A 573 -9.32 -20.00 -31.30
CA SER A 573 -8.08 -20.77 -31.27
C SER A 573 -8.14 -21.96 -32.25
N GLU A 574 -7.13 -22.12 -33.11
CA GLU A 574 -7.08 -23.23 -34.08
C GLU A 574 -6.90 -24.60 -33.41
N LYS A 575 -6.37 -24.63 -32.19
CA LYS A 575 -6.10 -25.84 -31.41
C LYS A 575 -6.28 -25.58 -29.91
N ALA A 576 -6.36 -26.66 -29.14
CA ALA A 576 -6.25 -26.54 -27.70
C ALA A 576 -4.82 -26.14 -27.31
N GLN A 577 -4.66 -25.10 -26.49
CA GLN A 577 -3.35 -24.61 -26.05
C GLN A 577 -3.45 -23.76 -24.78
N LYS A 578 -2.39 -23.81 -23.97
CA LYS A 578 -2.24 -23.01 -22.75
C LYS A 578 -1.65 -21.64 -23.10
N VAL A 579 -2.29 -20.58 -22.62
CA VAL A 579 -1.95 -19.19 -22.90
C VAL A 579 -1.92 -18.35 -21.63
N VAL A 580 -1.33 -17.17 -21.70
CA VAL A 580 -1.43 -16.12 -20.68
C VAL A 580 -2.25 -14.97 -21.26
N LEU A 581 -3.29 -14.54 -20.55
CA LEU A 581 -4.02 -13.31 -20.85
C LEU A 581 -3.47 -12.20 -19.97
N ARG A 582 -3.01 -11.12 -20.59
CA ARG A 582 -2.67 -9.86 -19.93
C ARG A 582 -3.70 -8.81 -20.27
N THR A 583 -4.16 -8.11 -19.24
CA THR A 583 -5.09 -7.00 -19.39
C THR A 583 -4.46 -5.73 -18.85
N PHE A 584 -4.39 -4.70 -19.69
CA PHE A 584 -3.92 -3.38 -19.31
C PHE A 584 -5.01 -2.34 -19.52
N TYR A 585 -4.89 -1.20 -18.86
CA TYR A 585 -5.61 0.01 -19.24
C TYR A 585 -4.70 1.24 -19.16
N GLY A 586 -4.98 2.23 -19.98
CA GLY A 586 -4.21 3.47 -20.02
C GLY A 586 -5.04 4.62 -20.57
N PRO A 587 -4.51 5.85 -20.52
CA PRO A 587 -5.25 7.00 -21.00
C PRO A 587 -5.41 6.94 -22.52
N LYS A 588 -6.51 7.49 -23.04
CA LYS A 588 -6.70 7.64 -24.49
C LYS A 588 -6.22 9.00 -24.98
N TYR A 589 -6.44 10.01 -24.17
CA TYR A 589 -6.18 11.41 -24.48
C TYR A 589 -5.30 12.04 -23.41
N ASP A 590 -4.49 13.01 -23.83
CA ASP A 590 -3.75 13.90 -22.93
C ASP A 590 -4.64 15.02 -22.36
N GLU A 591 -4.06 15.91 -21.55
CA GLU A 591 -4.74 17.03 -20.91
C GLU A 591 -5.36 18.04 -21.90
N TYR A 592 -4.94 18.01 -23.16
CA TYR A 592 -5.47 18.87 -24.23
C TYR A 592 -6.51 18.16 -25.11
N GLY A 593 -6.87 16.91 -24.80
CA GLY A 593 -7.82 16.11 -25.58
C GLY A 593 -7.22 15.55 -26.87
N ARG A 594 -5.89 15.46 -27.00
CA ARG A 594 -5.22 14.86 -28.16
C ARG A 594 -4.98 13.37 -27.90
N ILE A 595 -5.10 12.55 -28.93
CA ILE A 595 -4.81 11.10 -28.81
C ILE A 595 -3.33 10.93 -28.50
N ILE A 596 -3.01 10.19 -27.44
CA ILE A 596 -1.63 9.85 -27.08
C ILE A 596 -1.14 8.76 -28.03
N SER A 597 0.04 8.95 -28.64
CA SER A 597 0.62 7.94 -29.52
C SER A 597 0.92 6.67 -28.71
N LEU A 598 0.78 5.48 -29.30
CA LEU A 598 1.04 4.23 -28.57
C LEU A 598 2.49 4.16 -28.02
N ASN A 599 3.45 4.77 -28.73
CA ASN A 599 4.85 4.79 -28.31
C ASN A 599 5.10 5.66 -27.08
N ASP A 600 4.37 6.76 -26.92
CA ASP A 600 4.43 7.59 -25.73
C ASP A 600 3.58 6.95 -24.61
N ASN A 601 2.40 6.46 -24.99
CA ASN A 601 1.42 5.93 -24.06
C ASN A 601 1.80 4.58 -23.45
N ARG A 602 2.75 3.83 -24.04
CA ARG A 602 3.25 2.56 -23.49
C ARG A 602 3.68 2.70 -22.01
N MET A 603 4.16 3.88 -21.61
CA MET A 603 4.64 4.18 -20.25
C MET A 603 3.50 4.48 -19.27
N ASN A 604 2.28 4.64 -19.79
CA ASN A 604 1.11 5.05 -19.04
C ASN A 604 0.10 3.90 -18.88
N PHE A 605 0.41 2.70 -19.40
CA PHE A 605 -0.43 1.53 -19.22
C PHE A 605 -0.18 0.89 -17.85
N ILE A 606 -1.29 0.68 -17.14
CA ILE A 606 -1.33 -0.02 -15.87
C ILE A 606 -1.82 -1.45 -16.14
N GLU A 607 -1.10 -2.43 -15.61
CA GLU A 607 -1.51 -3.83 -15.69
C GLU A 607 -2.63 -4.10 -14.68
N LEU A 608 -3.79 -4.56 -15.16
CA LEU A 608 -4.93 -4.93 -14.31
C LEU A 608 -4.86 -6.37 -13.85
N ASP A 609 -4.45 -7.28 -14.73
CA ASP A 609 -4.45 -8.71 -14.43
C ASP A 609 -3.56 -9.48 -15.41
N GLU A 610 -2.97 -10.56 -14.92
CA GLU A 610 -2.16 -11.51 -15.67
C GLU A 610 -2.47 -12.92 -15.15
N PHE A 611 -3.01 -13.80 -16.01
CA PHE A 611 -3.32 -15.16 -15.59
C PHE A 611 -3.27 -16.18 -16.74
N VAL A 612 -3.12 -17.44 -16.35
CA VAL A 612 -3.04 -18.57 -17.28
C VAL A 612 -4.43 -19.09 -17.62
N TYR A 613 -4.66 -19.38 -18.90
CA TYR A 613 -5.91 -19.94 -19.40
C TYR A 613 -5.65 -21.09 -20.38
N GLU A 614 -6.50 -22.11 -20.36
CA GLU A 614 -6.46 -23.23 -21.33
C GLU A 614 -7.52 -23.02 -22.41
N LEU A 615 -7.10 -22.61 -23.60
CA LEU A 615 -8.00 -22.46 -24.75
C LEU A 615 -8.38 -23.83 -25.30
N ALA A 616 -9.65 -24.02 -25.63
CA ALA A 616 -10.13 -25.08 -26.49
C ALA A 616 -10.00 -24.69 -27.97
N ALA A 617 -10.01 -25.67 -28.87
CA ALA A 617 -10.10 -25.40 -30.31
C ALA A 617 -11.50 -24.82 -30.67
N GLY A 618 -11.52 -23.79 -31.51
CA GLY A 618 -12.70 -23.00 -31.85
C GLY A 618 -12.82 -21.73 -31.00
N GLU A 619 -14.06 -21.27 -30.82
CA GLU A 619 -14.38 -20.06 -30.06
C GLU A 619 -14.36 -20.32 -28.54
N ASN A 620 -13.72 -19.41 -27.82
CA ASN A 620 -13.62 -19.37 -26.36
C ASN A 620 -14.14 -18.01 -25.87
N VAL A 621 -14.85 -18.00 -24.74
CA VAL A 621 -15.28 -16.75 -24.08
C VAL A 621 -14.68 -16.74 -22.69
N ILE A 622 -13.60 -15.97 -22.52
CA ILE A 622 -12.93 -15.80 -21.24
C ILE A 622 -13.65 -14.69 -20.49
N LYS A 623 -14.12 -14.97 -19.27
CA LYS A 623 -14.76 -13.97 -18.40
C LYS A 623 -13.90 -13.77 -17.16
N ARG A 624 -13.79 -12.53 -16.71
CA ARG A 624 -13.01 -12.18 -15.53
C ARG A 624 -13.66 -11.03 -14.76
N SER A 625 -13.80 -11.19 -13.45
CA SER A 625 -14.20 -10.14 -12.52
C SER A 625 -12.98 -9.42 -11.93
N SER A 626 -13.11 -8.14 -11.62
CA SER A 626 -12.09 -7.38 -10.87
C SER A 626 -11.80 -7.99 -9.51
N GLU A 627 -12.78 -8.64 -8.89
CA GLU A 627 -12.62 -9.33 -7.61
C GLU A 627 -11.74 -10.59 -7.68
N GLU A 628 -11.41 -11.06 -8.89
CA GLU A 628 -10.51 -12.21 -9.09
C GLU A 628 -9.06 -11.80 -9.36
N PHE A 629 -8.74 -10.50 -9.34
CA PHE A 629 -7.40 -9.99 -9.58
C PHE A 629 -6.47 -10.43 -8.46
N TYR A 630 -5.36 -11.07 -8.84
CA TYR A 630 -4.54 -11.83 -7.92
C TYR A 630 -3.66 -10.95 -6.99
N TRP A 631 -3.49 -9.68 -7.34
CA TRP A 631 -2.55 -8.76 -6.71
C TRP A 631 -3.24 -7.61 -5.98
N THR A 632 -4.57 -7.53 -6.00
CA THR A 632 -5.34 -6.53 -5.26
C THR A 632 -5.88 -7.09 -3.93
N VAL A 633 -6.21 -6.19 -2.99
CA VAL A 633 -6.82 -6.54 -1.71
C VAL A 633 -7.85 -5.48 -1.30
N LYS A 634 -8.99 -5.95 -0.79
CA LYS A 634 -9.99 -5.11 -0.12
C LYS A 634 -9.43 -4.57 1.22
N ASP A 635 -10.15 -3.66 1.87
CA ASP A 635 -9.81 -3.16 3.20
C ASP A 635 -9.62 -4.32 4.18
N ARG A 636 -8.53 -4.21 4.95
CA ARG A 636 -8.08 -5.25 5.88
C ARG A 636 -8.93 -5.26 7.14
N THR A 637 -8.93 -6.42 7.79
CA THR A 637 -9.42 -6.59 9.16
C THR A 637 -8.70 -5.60 10.07
N THR A 638 -9.47 -4.82 10.85
CA THR A 638 -8.88 -3.78 11.71
C THR A 638 -8.16 -4.39 12.89
N TYR A 639 -7.25 -3.63 13.49
CA TYR A 639 -6.51 -4.10 14.65
C TYR A 639 -7.42 -4.58 15.79
N THR A 640 -8.45 -3.81 16.15
CA THR A 640 -9.45 -4.21 17.15
C THR A 640 -10.08 -5.56 16.80
N GLU A 641 -10.55 -5.73 15.55
CA GLU A 641 -11.21 -6.97 15.12
C GLU A 641 -10.25 -8.16 15.14
N LEU A 642 -9.04 -7.98 14.61
CA LEU A 642 -8.00 -9.00 14.57
C LEU A 642 -7.67 -9.53 15.97
N TYR A 643 -7.51 -8.64 16.95
CA TYR A 643 -7.29 -9.03 18.34
C TYR A 643 -8.45 -9.87 18.89
N HIS A 644 -9.70 -9.43 18.68
CA HIS A 644 -10.86 -10.14 19.17
C HIS A 644 -11.06 -11.52 18.51
N TYR A 645 -10.76 -11.65 17.22
CA TYR A 645 -10.77 -12.95 16.55
C TYR A 645 -9.72 -13.91 17.10
N VAL A 646 -8.50 -13.43 17.34
CA VAL A 646 -7.41 -14.23 17.91
C VAL A 646 -7.77 -14.67 19.33
N MET A 647 -8.28 -13.76 20.17
CA MET A 647 -8.69 -14.09 21.54
C MET A 647 -9.89 -15.04 21.57
N ALA A 648 -10.86 -14.89 20.66
CA ALA A 648 -11.97 -15.83 20.54
C ALA A 648 -11.48 -17.23 20.12
N ALA A 649 -10.49 -17.31 19.23
CA ALA A 649 -9.88 -18.59 18.83
C ALA A 649 -9.06 -19.21 19.97
N PHE A 650 -8.32 -18.38 20.71
CA PHE A 650 -7.56 -18.80 21.89
C PHE A 650 -8.47 -19.44 22.95
N ASP A 651 -9.66 -18.89 23.14
CA ASP A 651 -10.70 -19.42 24.04
C ASP A 651 -11.49 -20.62 23.45
N GLY A 652 -11.17 -21.08 22.23
CA GLY A 652 -11.86 -22.19 21.56
C GLY A 652 -13.26 -21.84 21.02
N LYS A 653 -13.58 -20.55 20.85
CA LYS A 653 -14.88 -20.05 20.35
C LYS A 653 -14.89 -19.75 18.86
N TYR A 654 -13.72 -19.70 18.22
CA TYR A 654 -13.53 -19.39 16.80
C TYR A 654 -12.47 -20.30 16.16
N GLU A 655 -12.65 -20.63 14.88
CA GLU A 655 -11.63 -21.33 14.09
C GLU A 655 -10.85 -20.30 13.29
N TYR A 656 -9.69 -19.89 13.80
CA TYR A 656 -8.86 -18.89 13.11
C TYR A 656 -8.09 -19.54 11.95
N PRO A 657 -8.19 -19.03 10.72
CA PRO A 657 -7.42 -19.56 9.60
C PRO A 657 -5.95 -19.16 9.74
N VAL A 658 -5.02 -20.09 9.50
CA VAL A 658 -3.57 -19.80 9.48
C VAL A 658 -3.23 -18.87 8.32
N GLU A 659 -3.93 -19.00 7.20
CA GLU A 659 -3.72 -18.17 6.02
C GLU A 659 -4.85 -17.16 5.94
N ILE A 660 -4.48 -15.90 6.15
CA ILE A 660 -5.38 -14.77 5.99
C ILE A 660 -5.31 -14.34 4.52
N SER A 661 -6.45 -14.17 3.88
CA SER A 661 -6.58 -13.75 2.48
C SER A 661 -6.14 -12.29 2.22
N GLU A 662 -5.81 -11.55 3.27
CA GLU A 662 -5.50 -10.12 3.24
C GLU A 662 -3.98 -9.87 3.21
N SER A 663 -3.33 -10.20 2.08
CA SER A 663 -1.88 -10.06 1.96
C SER A 663 -1.42 -8.61 2.17
N HIS A 664 -0.38 -8.41 3.01
CA HIS A 664 0.10 -7.07 3.34
C HIS A 664 0.73 -6.33 2.14
N ARG A 665 1.10 -7.06 1.10
CA ARG A 665 1.78 -6.56 -0.09
C ARG A 665 0.85 -6.21 -1.27
N ALA A 666 -0.42 -6.61 -1.17
CA ALA A 666 -1.36 -6.44 -2.28
C ALA A 666 -1.78 -4.97 -2.43
N PHE A 667 -2.04 -4.58 -3.67
CA PHE A 667 -2.46 -3.22 -4.00
C PHE A 667 -3.89 -2.95 -3.51
N PRO A 668 -4.22 -1.76 -2.98
CA PRO A 668 -5.58 -1.47 -2.54
C PRO A 668 -6.57 -1.52 -3.71
N ASP A 669 -7.51 -2.47 -3.68
CA ASP A 669 -8.48 -2.71 -4.77
C ASP A 669 -9.25 -1.44 -5.14
N ARG A 670 -9.75 -0.72 -4.13
CA ARG A 670 -10.45 0.56 -4.28
C ARG A 670 -9.73 1.62 -5.13
N LEU A 671 -8.40 1.57 -5.19
CA LEU A 671 -7.58 2.54 -5.93
C LEU A 671 -7.26 2.06 -7.35
N LEU A 672 -7.72 0.89 -7.76
CA LEU A 672 -7.43 0.32 -9.07
C LEU A 672 -7.80 1.25 -10.22
N LEU A 673 -8.90 2.00 -10.11
CA LEU A 673 -9.31 2.99 -11.11
C LEU A 673 -9.05 4.43 -10.60
N PRO A 674 -8.63 5.37 -11.48
CA PRO A 674 -8.63 6.79 -11.15
C PRO A 674 -10.05 7.31 -10.97
N LYS A 675 -10.20 8.44 -10.27
CA LYS A 675 -11.51 9.09 -10.16
C LYS A 675 -12.06 9.41 -11.57
N GLY A 676 -13.24 8.89 -11.88
CA GLY A 676 -13.88 9.13 -13.16
C GLY A 676 -14.45 10.55 -13.32
N TRP A 677 -15.07 10.78 -14.46
CA TRP A 677 -15.90 11.98 -14.71
C TRP A 677 -17.38 11.60 -14.72
N GLU A 678 -18.27 12.54 -14.38
CA GLU A 678 -19.71 12.32 -14.57
C GLU A 678 -20.04 12.02 -16.05
N SER A 679 -19.31 12.65 -16.98
CA SER A 679 -19.41 12.41 -18.42
C SER A 679 -18.67 11.16 -18.91
N GLY A 680 -17.88 10.51 -18.04
CA GLY A 680 -16.99 9.40 -18.39
C GLY A 680 -15.59 9.87 -18.80
N LEU A 681 -14.58 9.50 -18.01
CA LEU A 681 -13.15 9.70 -18.33
C LEU A 681 -12.74 8.67 -19.39
N PRO A 682 -12.34 9.09 -20.61
CA PRO A 682 -12.01 8.17 -21.70
C PRO A 682 -10.67 7.46 -21.46
N VAL A 683 -10.71 6.13 -21.44
CA VAL A 683 -9.54 5.26 -21.32
C VAL A 683 -9.59 4.15 -22.37
N GLN A 684 -8.50 3.42 -22.54
CA GLN A 684 -8.44 2.27 -23.44
C GLN A 684 -7.91 1.05 -22.71
N PHE A 685 -8.65 -0.05 -22.82
CA PHE A 685 -8.23 -1.37 -22.37
C PHE A 685 -7.46 -2.08 -23.47
N VAL A 686 -6.47 -2.87 -23.08
CA VAL A 686 -5.70 -3.73 -23.99
C VAL A 686 -5.74 -5.14 -23.47
N PHE A 687 -6.20 -6.06 -24.31
CA PHE A 687 -6.16 -7.49 -24.06
C PHE A 687 -5.09 -8.10 -24.94
N TYR A 688 -4.15 -8.80 -24.32
CA TYR A 688 -3.05 -9.45 -25.02
C TYR A 688 -2.91 -10.90 -24.59
N ILE A 689 -3.02 -11.81 -25.56
CA ILE A 689 -2.89 -13.25 -25.33
C ILE A 689 -1.57 -13.74 -25.89
N THR A 690 -0.78 -14.40 -25.06
CA THR A 690 0.52 -14.97 -25.44
C THR A 690 0.58 -16.47 -25.16
N PRO A 691 1.38 -17.24 -25.90
CA PRO A 691 1.65 -18.64 -25.53
C PRO A 691 2.24 -18.71 -24.12
N TYR A 692 1.79 -19.65 -23.29
CA TYR A 692 2.39 -19.86 -21.98
C TYR A 692 3.79 -20.47 -22.12
N ASP A 693 4.79 -19.77 -21.61
CA ASP A 693 6.19 -20.23 -21.60
C ASP A 693 6.82 -20.28 -20.20
N GLY A 694 5.98 -20.23 -19.15
CA GLY A 694 6.44 -20.18 -17.77
C GLY A 694 7.29 -21.38 -17.38
N SER A 695 8.39 -21.10 -16.67
CA SER A 695 9.36 -22.08 -16.17
C SER A 695 8.92 -22.76 -14.88
N ILE A 696 8.01 -22.13 -14.13
CA ILE A 696 7.42 -22.65 -12.90
C ILE A 696 5.97 -23.00 -13.19
N GLU A 697 5.59 -24.26 -12.97
CA GLU A 697 4.18 -24.65 -13.05
C GLU A 697 3.38 -23.85 -12.02
N GLN A 698 2.58 -22.92 -12.52
CA GLN A 698 1.59 -22.23 -11.71
C GLN A 698 0.59 -23.29 -11.23
N PRO A 699 0.47 -23.56 -9.92
CA PRO A 699 -0.43 -24.59 -9.44
C PRO A 699 -1.86 -24.22 -9.84
N SER A 700 -2.58 -25.14 -10.49
CA SER A 700 -3.97 -24.90 -10.91
C SER A 700 -4.97 -24.84 -9.73
N ASN A 701 -4.53 -25.12 -8.49
CA ASN A 701 -5.38 -25.41 -7.33
C ASN A 701 -4.78 -24.93 -5.99
N ILE A 702 -4.13 -23.76 -5.96
CA ILE A 702 -3.72 -23.15 -4.70
C ILE A 702 -4.19 -21.69 -4.66
N ASP A 703 -4.74 -21.31 -3.52
CA ASP A 703 -5.11 -19.94 -3.16
C ASP A 703 -3.96 -18.98 -3.51
N VAL A 704 -4.30 -17.82 -4.08
CA VAL A 704 -3.35 -16.82 -4.57
C VAL A 704 -2.42 -16.30 -3.45
N THR A 705 -2.85 -16.45 -2.21
CA THR A 705 -2.03 -16.31 -0.99
C THR A 705 -0.79 -17.23 -0.93
N TYR A 706 -0.72 -18.32 -1.69
CA TYR A 706 0.49 -19.17 -1.82
C TYR A 706 1.41 -18.80 -2.98
N LEU A 707 0.89 -18.15 -4.02
CA LEU A 707 1.70 -17.50 -5.07
C LEU A 707 2.46 -16.28 -4.52
N SER A 708 2.30 -16.04 -3.22
CA SER A 708 2.66 -14.81 -2.54
C SER A 708 3.93 -14.84 -1.67
N GLY A 709 4.75 -15.88 -1.76
CA GLY A 709 6.01 -15.89 -1.02
C GLY A 709 7.03 -14.92 -1.62
N ILE A 710 7.45 -13.93 -0.84
CA ILE A 710 8.65 -13.13 -1.12
C ILE A 710 9.82 -14.10 -1.31
N GLY A 711 10.62 -13.89 -2.37
CA GLY A 711 11.78 -14.72 -2.65
C GLY A 711 11.47 -16.16 -3.06
N THR A 712 10.28 -16.42 -3.60
CA THR A 712 9.89 -17.75 -4.11
C THR A 712 10.08 -17.89 -5.62
N GLY A 713 10.15 -16.79 -6.37
CA GLY A 713 10.12 -16.78 -7.84
C GLY A 713 8.71 -16.87 -8.43
N LEU A 714 7.66 -16.80 -7.61
CA LEU A 714 6.26 -16.83 -8.05
C LEU A 714 5.69 -15.43 -8.33
N ARG A 715 6.55 -14.40 -8.42
CA ARG A 715 6.16 -12.99 -8.67
C ARG A 715 5.77 -12.69 -10.12
N TYR A 716 5.90 -13.65 -11.02
CA TYR A 716 5.58 -13.52 -12.43
C TYR A 716 4.96 -14.82 -12.94
N VAL A 717 4.05 -14.73 -13.90
CA VAL A 717 3.33 -15.90 -14.43
C VAL A 717 4.16 -16.67 -15.45
N ASP A 718 4.97 -15.97 -16.25
CA ASP A 718 5.77 -16.55 -17.32
C ASP A 718 7.16 -15.88 -17.45
N ASN A 719 7.95 -16.25 -18.47
CA ASN A 719 9.33 -15.73 -18.60
C ASN A 719 9.41 -14.36 -19.32
N LYS A 720 8.29 -13.66 -19.52
CA LYS A 720 8.28 -12.35 -20.19
C LYS A 720 8.76 -11.22 -19.27
N PRO A 721 9.27 -10.10 -19.81
CA PRO A 721 9.54 -8.88 -19.06
C PRO A 721 8.30 -8.37 -18.32
N PHE A 722 8.50 -7.76 -17.14
CA PHE A 722 7.39 -7.06 -16.49
C PHE A 722 6.92 -5.91 -17.39
N GLY A 723 5.59 -5.76 -17.53
CA GLY A 723 4.97 -4.80 -18.45
C GLY A 723 5.01 -5.19 -19.93
N TYR A 724 5.36 -6.43 -20.28
CA TYR A 724 5.33 -6.90 -21.67
C TYR A 724 3.90 -6.81 -22.27
N PRO A 725 3.70 -6.20 -23.46
CA PRO A 725 4.70 -5.81 -24.46
C PRO A 725 5.00 -4.30 -24.49
N PHE A 726 4.63 -3.57 -23.46
CA PHE A 726 4.79 -2.12 -23.33
C PHE A 726 6.12 -1.70 -22.67
N ASP A 727 6.93 -2.66 -22.23
CA ASP A 727 8.20 -2.45 -21.53
C ASP A 727 9.27 -1.72 -22.36
N ARG A 728 9.13 -1.64 -23.70
CA ARG A 728 10.14 -1.05 -24.61
C ARG A 728 9.50 -0.37 -25.83
N PRO A 729 10.27 0.35 -26.67
CA PRO A 729 9.74 1.02 -27.87
C PRO A 729 9.00 0.07 -28.82
N ILE A 730 7.97 0.59 -29.49
CA ILE A 730 7.06 -0.15 -30.35
C ILE A 730 7.22 0.27 -31.82
N ASP A 731 7.34 -0.71 -32.71
CA ASP A 731 7.15 -0.51 -34.14
C ASP A 731 5.69 -0.79 -34.50
N LEU A 732 4.94 0.27 -34.83
CA LEU A 732 3.51 0.18 -35.15
C LEU A 732 3.22 -0.73 -36.36
N SER A 733 4.18 -0.93 -37.26
CA SER A 733 4.01 -1.82 -38.42
C SER A 733 4.03 -3.30 -38.04
N GLN A 734 4.61 -3.63 -36.88
CA GLN A 734 4.78 -4.99 -36.37
C GLN A 734 3.81 -5.30 -35.21
N PHE A 735 3.41 -4.27 -34.45
CA PHE A 735 2.74 -4.44 -33.16
C PHE A 735 1.34 -5.05 -33.25
N PHE A 736 0.57 -4.68 -34.26
CA PHE A 736 -0.82 -5.12 -34.38
C PHE A 736 -0.91 -6.55 -34.91
N VAL A 737 -0.84 -7.51 -34.00
CA VAL A 737 -1.05 -8.95 -34.23
C VAL A 737 -2.47 -9.38 -33.87
N PRO A 738 -2.99 -10.51 -34.41
CA PRO A 738 -4.37 -10.96 -34.18
C PRO A 738 -4.74 -11.22 -32.71
N ASN A 739 -3.75 -11.43 -31.84
CA ASN A 739 -3.90 -11.74 -30.42
C ASN A 739 -3.75 -10.50 -29.49
N ILE A 740 -3.71 -9.29 -30.05
CA ILE A 740 -3.80 -8.01 -29.32
C ILE A 740 -5.10 -7.29 -29.70
N TYR A 741 -5.85 -6.81 -28.71
CA TYR A 741 -7.11 -6.11 -28.93
C TYR A 741 -7.24 -4.87 -28.04
N PHE A 742 -7.57 -3.72 -28.64
CA PHE A 742 -7.82 -2.46 -27.94
C PHE A 742 -9.33 -2.20 -27.83
N LYS A 743 -9.80 -1.79 -26.65
CA LYS A 743 -11.18 -1.43 -26.39
C LYS A 743 -11.27 -0.08 -25.71
N ASP A 744 -11.85 0.90 -26.40
CA ASP A 744 -12.16 2.20 -25.78
C ASP A 744 -13.32 2.03 -24.79
N VAL A 745 -13.16 2.61 -23.60
CA VAL A 745 -14.12 2.56 -22.48
C VAL A 745 -14.10 3.91 -21.73
N SER A 746 -15.04 4.08 -20.80
CA SER A 746 -15.10 5.29 -19.98
C SER A 746 -15.24 4.94 -18.51
N ILE A 747 -14.53 5.68 -17.66
CA ILE A 747 -14.62 5.60 -16.19
C ILE A 747 -15.55 6.71 -15.71
N TYR A 748 -16.71 6.32 -15.21
CA TYR A 748 -17.69 7.24 -14.65
C TYR A 748 -17.41 7.50 -13.17
N HIS A 749 -17.87 8.64 -12.66
CA HIS A 749 -17.89 8.93 -11.23
C HIS A 749 -19.30 9.24 -10.77
N ASN A 750 -19.73 8.55 -9.72
CA ASN A 750 -21.01 8.78 -9.08
C ASN A 750 -20.79 9.45 -7.72
N ASP A 751 -21.30 10.67 -7.57
CA ASP A 751 -21.30 11.35 -6.28
C ASP A 751 -22.44 10.84 -5.40
N THR A 752 -22.14 9.79 -4.64
CA THR A 752 -23.03 9.16 -3.66
C THR A 752 -23.39 10.08 -2.49
N LEU A 753 -22.63 11.15 -2.28
CA LEU A 753 -22.78 12.06 -1.15
C LEU A 753 -23.60 13.31 -1.52
N LYS A 754 -23.99 13.46 -2.79
CA LYS A 754 -24.76 14.58 -3.32
C LYS A 754 -25.97 14.97 -2.49
N GLN A 755 -26.74 13.97 -2.07
CA GLN A 755 -27.94 14.17 -1.27
C GLN A 755 -27.70 14.77 0.14
N TYR A 756 -26.46 14.71 0.66
CA TYR A 756 -26.13 15.23 2.00
C TYR A 756 -25.78 16.71 1.98
N TYR A 757 -25.38 17.24 0.84
CA TYR A 757 -25.13 18.66 0.66
C TYR A 757 -26.18 19.35 -0.23
N GLU A 758 -26.99 18.58 -0.99
CA GLU A 758 -28.16 19.07 -1.72
C GLU A 758 -29.46 18.68 -1.02
N ASN A 759 -30.08 19.65 -0.33
CA ASN A 759 -31.43 19.52 0.27
C ASN A 759 -31.58 18.48 1.40
N TYR A 760 -30.50 18.15 2.12
CA TYR A 760 -30.57 17.28 3.29
C TYR A 760 -31.38 17.92 4.43
N LYS A 761 -32.34 17.18 4.98
CA LYS A 761 -33.32 17.73 5.94
C LYS A 761 -32.96 17.52 7.42
N ASN A 762 -31.99 16.65 7.72
CA ASN A 762 -31.67 16.23 9.09
C ASN A 762 -30.31 16.77 9.57
N TYR A 763 -30.09 18.08 9.45
CA TYR A 763 -28.83 18.73 9.85
C TYR A 763 -28.32 18.28 11.22
N GLY A 764 -27.01 18.03 11.37
CA GLY A 764 -26.43 17.50 12.62
C GLY A 764 -26.63 16.00 12.88
N HIS A 765 -27.33 15.28 12.00
CA HIS A 765 -27.57 13.84 12.15
C HIS A 765 -27.01 13.04 10.96
N PHE A 766 -26.29 11.97 11.29
CA PHE A 766 -25.75 11.02 10.32
C PHE A 766 -26.86 10.05 9.85
N ASP A 767 -26.99 9.85 8.54
CA ASP A 767 -27.93 8.87 7.97
C ASP A 767 -27.29 7.48 7.87
N TYR A 768 -27.39 6.70 8.94
CA TYR A 768 -26.91 5.32 8.90
C TYR A 768 -27.73 4.42 7.96
N ASN A 769 -29.00 4.76 7.65
CA ASN A 769 -29.81 3.94 6.77
C ASN A 769 -29.27 3.98 5.34
N PHE A 770 -28.86 5.15 4.85
CA PHE A 770 -28.23 5.24 3.54
C PHE A 770 -27.05 4.28 3.41
N TYR A 771 -26.12 4.26 4.36
CA TYR A 771 -24.94 3.39 4.23
C TYR A 771 -25.30 1.91 4.42
N ASN A 772 -26.22 1.59 5.33
CA ASN A 772 -26.73 0.22 5.49
C ASN A 772 -27.41 -0.28 4.21
N GLU A 773 -28.24 0.55 3.59
CA GLU A 773 -28.90 0.26 2.33
C GLU A 773 -27.92 0.30 1.17
N TYR A 774 -26.93 1.20 1.17
CA TYR A 774 -25.96 1.36 0.09
C TYR A 774 -25.17 0.06 -0.10
N TYR A 775 -24.62 -0.49 0.98
CA TYR A 775 -23.90 -1.75 0.92
C TYR A 775 -24.81 -2.95 0.60
N THR A 776 -26.07 -2.93 1.05
CA THR A 776 -27.01 -4.05 0.78
C THR A 776 -27.77 -3.94 -0.55
N LYS A 777 -27.83 -2.77 -1.18
CA LYS A 777 -28.60 -2.51 -2.42
C LYS A 777 -27.72 -2.48 -3.66
N TYR A 778 -26.46 -2.07 -3.53
CA TYR A 778 -25.55 -1.91 -4.67
C TYR A 778 -24.49 -3.03 -4.77
N PHE A 779 -24.34 -3.87 -3.75
CA PHE A 779 -23.38 -4.98 -3.72
C PHE A 779 -24.02 -6.36 -3.46
N ASN A 780 -25.37 -6.46 -3.46
CA ASN A 780 -26.10 -7.73 -3.48
C ASN A 780 -26.54 -8.12 -4.90
#